data_AF-A0A2V0NJT3-F1
#
_entry.id   AF-A0A2V0NJT3-F1
#
_cell.length_a   1.000
_cell.length_b   1.000
_cell.length_c   1.000
_cell.angle_alpha   90.00
_cell.angle_beta   90.00
_cell.angle_gamma   90.00
#
_symmetry.space_group_name_H-M   'P 1'
#
loop_
_entity.id
_entity.type
_entity.pdbx_description
1 polymer ?
#
loop_
_entity_poly.entity_id
_entity_poly.type
_entity_poly.pdbx_seq_one_letter_code
_entity_poly.pdbx_strand_id
1 'polypeptide(L)'
;MGRDFHFSIDRGGTFTDVFAQVPDGKGGSTYRVLKLLSEDPSNYPDAPREGIRRVLEAVTRTPHPRDSPLDTSRVASIRMGTTVATNALLERRGERVALVVTKGFPDLLHIANQSRPDIFDLVIRCPDNLYEMVVEVDEAVYLPLTEEEGPRNGRHAAENARRYPAGGTPALATTGEPVAVRRPPDLAALSRDLARVAAAGVSSLAVVLKHAAIYPAHEIAVGRLARGMGFKQVSLSHEVMPMVKMVPRGFTAAADAYLTPHIMRYIQTFQSGFDSGLKNVLFMQSDGGLAPVDAFSGHKAVLSGPAGGYVGYALTTRWGEGEGAASDGGGGGGGGGGGGASSSGGGGRGGGGGGGGGGGARGGKRAAHSGGAGMQVIGFDMGGTSTDVSRYAGAYEHVFETTTAGVTIQAPQLDINTVAAGGGSRLHFRAGLFAVGPDSAGAHPGPVCYKKGGALAVTDANLALGRVLPEHFPKIFGPGEDEPLDAAGTASAFAALTADVNAAEAAAGRPPKSADEVAMGFVRVANEAMCRPIRALTQMKGYDAAAHVLACFGGAGGQHACAIAAALGMSTIFVHRYAGVLSAAGIHLADVVAEAQEPAAAALGGEGVLASLAARLEALAESAAARLRAQGFGDGSIRVERFLNLRYQGTDVAVMTPWDPSSGADPSDAFAAAYKREFGFVLARPVVADDARARATGCCAALPETKAAAPAPPPLPAPLSVAPAYFETAGRVPTPAYGLPSLAPGQRVPGPAILIDSISTVVVEPGWTAAVTGDGNVRMDRDDDEAPPGDADAGAAAAGDAADGAAAAADGGGAGGAGGADGGGGGGVECDPIQLAIFSHR
;
A
#
# COMPACT_ATOMS: atom_id res chain seq x y z
N MET A 1 -38.51 11.99 -5.06
CA MET A 1 -37.44 11.89 -4.05
C MET A 1 -36.16 11.57 -4.79
N GLY A 2 -35.10 12.35 -4.57
CA GLY A 2 -33.79 12.09 -5.19
C GLY A 2 -33.09 10.91 -4.51
N ARG A 3 -32.10 10.33 -5.19
CA ARG A 3 -31.16 9.38 -4.57
C ARG A 3 -30.25 10.15 -3.62
N ASP A 4 -30.27 9.80 -2.34
CA ASP A 4 -29.65 10.57 -1.25
C ASP A 4 -28.77 9.75 -0.30
N PHE A 5 -28.56 8.46 -0.60
CA PHE A 5 -27.63 7.59 0.14
C PHE A 5 -26.36 7.34 -0.65
N HIS A 6 -25.20 7.53 -0.02
CA HIS A 6 -23.91 7.14 -0.56
C HIS A 6 -23.26 6.12 0.37
N PHE A 7 -22.90 4.96 -0.16
CA PHE A 7 -22.24 3.90 0.61
C PHE A 7 -20.79 3.76 0.17
N SER A 8 -19.90 3.68 1.15
CA SER A 8 -18.50 3.32 0.98
C SER A 8 -18.20 2.11 1.86
N ILE A 9 -17.69 1.04 1.27
CA ILE A 9 -17.56 -0.25 1.94
C ILE A 9 -16.15 -0.78 1.73
N ASP A 10 -15.49 -1.18 2.80
CA ASP A 10 -14.25 -1.96 2.74
C ASP A 10 -14.53 -3.38 3.20
N ARG A 11 -14.39 -4.35 2.30
CA ARG A 11 -14.52 -5.77 2.62
C ARG A 11 -13.12 -6.35 2.89
N GLY A 12 -12.75 -6.35 4.17
CA GLY A 12 -11.55 -7.02 4.67
C GLY A 12 -11.72 -8.53 4.86
N GLY A 13 -10.66 -9.21 5.29
CA GLY A 13 -10.68 -10.66 5.55
C GLY A 13 -11.55 -11.05 6.75
N THR A 14 -11.49 -10.28 7.84
CA THR A 14 -12.26 -10.56 9.06
C THR A 14 -13.56 -9.77 9.15
N PHE A 15 -13.49 -8.47 8.91
CA PHE A 15 -14.63 -7.57 9.05
C PHE A 15 -14.89 -6.80 7.76
N THR A 16 -16.16 -6.49 7.54
CA THR A 16 -16.63 -5.57 6.51
C THR A 16 -17.05 -4.26 7.18
N ASP A 17 -16.38 -3.19 6.78
CA ASP A 17 -16.58 -1.85 7.32
C ASP A 17 -17.44 -1.03 6.35
N VAL A 18 -18.51 -0.43 6.88
CA VAL A 18 -19.49 0.32 6.12
C VAL A 18 -19.52 1.76 6.62
N PHE A 19 -19.25 2.68 5.71
CA PHE A 19 -19.34 4.12 5.93
C PHE A 19 -20.42 4.68 4.99
N ALA A 20 -21.53 5.14 5.56
CA ALA A 20 -22.70 5.59 4.79
C ALA A 20 -22.98 7.06 5.06
N GLN A 21 -23.04 7.87 4.00
CA GLN A 21 -23.61 9.20 4.04
C GLN A 21 -25.12 9.09 3.81
N VAL A 22 -25.90 9.57 4.77
CA VAL A 22 -27.36 9.44 4.82
C VAL A 22 -28.00 10.81 5.08
N PRO A 23 -29.26 11.04 4.66
CA PRO A 23 -29.96 12.28 4.97
C PRO A 23 -30.16 12.46 6.49
N ASP A 24 -29.97 13.69 6.98
CA ASP A 24 -30.12 14.03 8.42
C ASP A 24 -31.56 14.35 8.83
N GLY A 25 -32.51 14.32 7.89
CA GLY A 25 -33.92 14.70 8.09
C GLY A 25 -34.19 16.20 8.20
N LYS A 26 -33.14 17.05 8.18
CA LYS A 26 -33.19 18.52 8.26
C LYS A 26 -32.75 19.21 6.96
N GLY A 27 -32.55 18.44 5.89
CA GLY A 27 -32.09 18.93 4.58
C GLY A 27 -30.58 18.89 4.39
N GLY A 28 -29.83 18.33 5.34
CA GLY A 28 -28.41 18.04 5.26
C GLY A 28 -28.12 16.53 5.17
N SER A 29 -26.86 16.17 5.42
CA SER A 29 -26.40 14.78 5.47
C SER A 29 -25.64 14.51 6.76
N THR A 30 -25.67 13.28 7.22
CA THR A 30 -24.92 12.76 8.36
C THR A 30 -24.28 11.44 7.99
N TYR A 31 -23.36 10.95 8.83
CA TYR A 31 -22.65 9.70 8.59
C TYR A 31 -23.10 8.61 9.55
N ARG A 32 -23.23 7.39 9.02
CA ARG A 32 -23.47 6.18 9.78
C ARG A 32 -22.34 5.19 9.52
N VAL A 33 -21.85 4.60 10.58
CA VAL A 33 -20.81 3.59 10.54
C VAL A 33 -21.39 2.26 11.03
N LEU A 34 -21.02 1.18 10.36
CA LEU A 34 -21.40 -0.17 10.73
C LEU A 34 -20.25 -1.14 10.45
N LYS A 35 -20.06 -2.10 11.34
CA LYS A 35 -19.06 -3.16 11.22
C LYS A 35 -19.74 -4.52 11.30
N LEU A 36 -19.40 -5.41 10.38
CA LEU A 36 -19.98 -6.75 10.24
C LEU A 36 -18.87 -7.78 10.09
N LEU A 37 -19.11 -9.04 10.45
CA LEU A 37 -18.21 -10.13 10.06
C LEU A 37 -18.25 -10.29 8.53
N SER A 38 -17.08 -10.43 7.90
CA SER A 38 -16.98 -10.56 6.44
C SER A 38 -17.60 -11.85 5.92
N GLU A 39 -17.62 -12.91 6.73
CA GLU A 39 -18.22 -14.20 6.44
C GLU A 39 -19.05 -14.66 7.64
N ASP A 40 -20.37 -14.73 7.46
CA ASP A 40 -21.32 -15.25 8.44
C ASP A 40 -22.53 -15.86 7.72
N PRO A 41 -22.35 -17.02 7.05
CA PRO A 41 -23.37 -17.63 6.20
C PRO A 41 -24.64 -18.03 6.97
N SER A 42 -24.54 -18.17 8.30
CA SER A 42 -25.64 -18.43 9.21
C SER A 42 -26.64 -17.28 9.28
N ASN A 43 -26.17 -16.03 9.14
CA ASN A 43 -27.00 -14.84 9.30
C ASN A 43 -27.25 -14.09 7.97
N TYR A 44 -26.28 -14.06 7.06
CA TYR A 44 -26.40 -13.37 5.78
C TYR A 44 -25.46 -13.93 4.69
N PRO A 45 -25.87 -13.91 3.41
CA PRO A 45 -25.05 -14.43 2.32
C PRO A 45 -23.93 -13.48 1.88
N ASP A 46 -24.06 -12.18 2.14
CA ASP A 46 -23.10 -11.15 1.71
C ASP A 46 -23.08 -9.97 2.69
N ALA A 47 -21.92 -9.72 3.31
CA ALA A 47 -21.76 -8.70 4.34
C ALA A 47 -21.95 -7.26 3.81
N PRO A 48 -21.39 -6.86 2.65
CA PRO A 48 -21.64 -5.54 2.06
C PRO A 48 -23.12 -5.23 1.85
N ARG A 49 -23.87 -6.16 1.25
CA ARG A 49 -25.32 -6.00 1.01
C ARG A 49 -26.09 -5.93 2.31
N GLU A 50 -25.77 -6.78 3.28
CA GLU A 50 -26.38 -6.74 4.62
C GLU A 50 -26.14 -5.39 5.30
N GLY A 51 -24.94 -4.82 5.15
CA GLY A 51 -24.61 -3.51 5.67
C GLY A 51 -25.47 -2.39 5.08
N ILE A 52 -25.63 -2.38 3.76
CA ILE A 52 -26.51 -1.43 3.07
C ILE A 52 -27.96 -1.60 3.54
N ARG A 53 -28.44 -2.85 3.63
CA ARG A 53 -29.80 -3.18 4.09
C ARG A 53 -30.07 -2.63 5.49
N ARG A 54 -29.19 -2.91 6.47
CA ARG A 54 -29.34 -2.44 7.86
C ARG A 54 -29.38 -0.91 7.95
N VAL A 55 -28.55 -0.20 7.19
CA VAL A 55 -28.54 1.27 7.18
C VAL A 55 -29.80 1.82 6.54
N LEU A 56 -30.26 1.26 5.42
CA LEU A 56 -31.52 1.67 4.78
C LEU A 56 -32.71 1.46 5.72
N GLU A 57 -32.83 0.31 6.36
CA GLU A 57 -33.92 0.03 7.32
C GLU A 57 -33.88 0.99 8.51
N ALA A 58 -32.70 1.23 9.08
CA ALA A 58 -32.52 2.10 10.24
C ALA A 58 -32.94 3.56 9.96
N VAL A 59 -32.62 4.07 8.75
CA VAL A 59 -32.88 5.47 8.37
C VAL A 59 -34.28 5.64 7.78
N THR A 60 -34.72 4.73 6.90
CA THR A 60 -36.02 4.85 6.20
C THR A 60 -37.19 4.28 7.01
N ARG A 61 -36.93 3.45 8.02
CA ARG A 61 -37.93 2.66 8.76
C ARG A 61 -38.77 1.75 7.85
N THR A 62 -38.33 1.50 6.63
CA THR A 62 -38.96 0.59 5.69
C THR A 62 -38.26 -0.77 5.78
N PRO A 63 -38.99 -1.88 6.02
CA PRO A 63 -38.39 -3.20 6.05
C PRO A 63 -37.85 -3.62 4.67
N HIS A 64 -36.68 -4.23 4.65
CA HIS A 64 -36.06 -4.82 3.47
C HIS A 64 -35.84 -6.33 3.74
N PRO A 65 -36.75 -7.21 3.27
CA PRO A 65 -36.63 -8.65 3.50
C PRO A 65 -35.33 -9.23 2.93
N ARG A 66 -34.67 -10.13 3.68
CA ARG A 66 -33.38 -10.73 3.30
C ARG A 66 -33.44 -11.56 2.01
N ASP A 67 -34.61 -12.13 1.72
CA ASP A 67 -34.83 -13.03 0.57
C ASP A 67 -35.25 -12.28 -0.71
N SER A 68 -35.29 -10.94 -0.68
CA SER A 68 -35.68 -10.11 -1.81
C SER A 68 -34.55 -9.16 -2.24
N PRO A 69 -34.45 -8.83 -3.55
CA PRO A 69 -33.51 -7.82 -4.01
C PRO A 69 -33.71 -6.48 -3.29
N LEU A 70 -32.62 -5.82 -2.93
CA LEU A 70 -32.65 -4.56 -2.20
C LEU A 70 -33.12 -3.40 -3.11
N ASP A 71 -34.03 -2.58 -2.60
CA ASP A 71 -34.51 -1.37 -3.28
C ASP A 71 -33.39 -0.33 -3.41
N THR A 72 -33.09 0.09 -4.64
CA THR A 72 -32.04 1.06 -4.94
C THR A 72 -32.57 2.46 -5.24
N SER A 73 -33.87 2.71 -5.10
CA SER A 73 -34.53 3.98 -5.43
C SER A 73 -33.89 5.20 -4.75
N ARG A 74 -33.32 5.02 -3.55
CA ARG A 74 -32.62 6.06 -2.78
C ARG A 74 -31.09 5.96 -2.80
N VAL A 75 -30.52 4.92 -3.42
CA VAL A 75 -29.07 4.69 -3.47
C VAL A 75 -28.46 5.50 -4.61
N ALA A 76 -27.64 6.50 -4.28
CA ALA A 76 -26.99 7.39 -5.24
C ALA A 76 -25.69 6.82 -5.79
N SER A 77 -24.87 6.21 -4.93
CA SER A 77 -23.62 5.55 -5.30
C SER A 77 -23.21 4.49 -4.29
N ILE A 78 -22.52 3.46 -4.78
CA ILE A 78 -21.81 2.48 -3.94
C ILE A 78 -20.33 2.51 -4.36
N ARG A 79 -19.44 2.70 -3.39
CA ARG A 79 -17.99 2.65 -3.57
C ARG A 79 -17.46 1.49 -2.74
N MET A 80 -16.60 0.65 -3.30
CA MET A 80 -16.17 -0.58 -2.63
C MET A 80 -14.68 -0.87 -2.79
N GLY A 81 -14.00 -1.15 -1.69
CA GLY A 81 -12.69 -1.79 -1.64
C GLY A 81 -12.84 -3.24 -1.22
N THR A 82 -12.00 -4.14 -1.74
CA THR A 82 -12.09 -5.56 -1.39
C THR A 82 -10.75 -6.27 -1.40
N THR A 83 -10.58 -7.18 -0.43
CA THR A 83 -9.40 -8.05 -0.33
C THR A 83 -9.51 -9.33 -1.15
N VAL A 84 -10.60 -9.53 -1.91
CA VAL A 84 -10.87 -10.75 -2.70
C VAL A 84 -9.72 -11.09 -3.66
N ALA A 85 -9.14 -10.10 -4.35
CA ALA A 85 -8.04 -10.32 -5.29
C ALA A 85 -6.76 -10.81 -4.58
N THR A 86 -6.37 -10.12 -3.51
CA THR A 86 -5.19 -10.47 -2.72
C THR A 86 -5.33 -11.86 -2.09
N ASN A 87 -6.49 -12.18 -1.51
CA ASN A 87 -6.75 -13.48 -0.89
C ASN A 87 -6.77 -14.61 -1.94
N ALA A 88 -7.38 -14.39 -3.11
CA ALA A 88 -7.38 -15.38 -4.18
C ALA A 88 -5.96 -15.71 -4.68
N LEU A 89 -5.04 -14.74 -4.66
CA LEU A 89 -3.63 -14.93 -5.00
C LEU A 89 -2.89 -15.72 -3.92
N LEU A 90 -3.06 -15.34 -2.65
CA LEU A 90 -2.42 -15.98 -1.48
C LEU A 90 -2.90 -17.42 -1.29
N GLU A 91 -4.21 -17.66 -1.37
CA GLU A 91 -4.85 -18.97 -1.16
C GLU A 91 -4.84 -19.86 -2.42
N ARG A 92 -4.31 -19.34 -3.53
CA ARG A 92 -4.35 -20.00 -4.84
C ARG A 92 -5.76 -20.45 -5.25
N ARG A 93 -6.74 -19.53 -5.13
CA ARG A 93 -8.16 -19.73 -5.47
C ARG A 93 -8.66 -18.85 -6.64
N GLY A 94 -7.88 -18.76 -7.70
CA GLY A 94 -8.24 -18.06 -8.94
C GLY A 94 -8.83 -18.98 -10.00
N GLU A 95 -8.94 -18.48 -11.22
CA GLU A 95 -9.36 -19.25 -12.39
C GLU A 95 -8.24 -20.17 -12.87
N ARG A 96 -8.58 -21.32 -13.46
CA ARG A 96 -7.59 -22.15 -14.16
C ARG A 96 -7.13 -21.43 -15.43
N VAL A 97 -5.82 -21.27 -15.59
CA VAL A 97 -5.21 -20.49 -16.68
C VAL A 97 -4.29 -21.35 -17.53
N ALA A 98 -4.32 -21.13 -18.85
CA ALA A 98 -3.25 -21.56 -19.75
C ALA A 98 -2.44 -20.36 -20.25
N LEU A 99 -1.12 -20.54 -20.33
CA LEU A 99 -0.18 -19.58 -20.89
C LEU A 99 -0.01 -19.85 -22.39
N VAL A 100 -0.26 -18.84 -23.22
CA VAL A 100 0.06 -18.87 -24.65
C VAL A 100 1.31 -18.03 -24.87
N VAL A 101 2.40 -18.64 -25.31
CA VAL A 101 3.74 -18.01 -25.36
C VAL A 101 4.41 -18.25 -26.71
N THR A 102 5.36 -17.40 -27.09
CA THR A 102 6.20 -17.64 -28.27
C THR A 102 6.94 -18.96 -28.15
N LYS A 103 6.99 -19.74 -29.23
CA LYS A 103 7.73 -21.01 -29.30
C LYS A 103 9.20 -20.86 -28.91
N GLY A 104 9.69 -21.79 -28.09
CA GLY A 104 11.02 -21.80 -27.47
C GLY A 104 11.07 -21.16 -26.08
N PHE A 105 9.93 -20.68 -25.55
CA PHE A 105 9.83 -20.03 -24.24
C PHE A 105 8.78 -20.66 -23.31
N PRO A 106 8.59 -22.01 -23.28
CA PRO A 106 7.52 -22.61 -22.47
C PRO A 106 7.72 -22.37 -20.97
N ASP A 107 8.96 -22.32 -20.51
CA ASP A 107 9.34 -22.16 -19.10
C ASP A 107 9.63 -20.71 -18.71
N LEU A 108 9.31 -19.73 -19.56
CA LEU A 108 9.71 -18.32 -19.36
C LEU A 108 9.33 -17.78 -17.97
N LEU A 109 8.06 -17.96 -17.58
CA LEU A 109 7.56 -17.48 -16.29
C LEU A 109 7.92 -18.41 -15.13
N HIS A 110 8.21 -19.67 -15.42
CA HIS A 110 8.69 -20.63 -14.41
C HIS A 110 10.14 -20.32 -13.99
N ILE A 111 11.01 -20.02 -14.95
CA ILE A 111 12.42 -19.62 -14.72
C ILE A 111 12.48 -18.21 -14.11
N ALA A 112 11.60 -17.31 -14.56
CA ALA A 112 11.50 -15.94 -14.06
C ALA A 112 12.84 -15.17 -14.13
N ASN A 113 13.30 -14.65 -12.99
CA ASN A 113 14.59 -13.97 -12.80
C ASN A 113 15.55 -14.77 -11.90
N GLN A 114 15.23 -16.03 -11.57
CA GLN A 114 16.00 -16.89 -10.65
C GLN A 114 16.19 -16.33 -9.24
N SER A 115 15.40 -15.33 -8.83
CA SER A 115 15.46 -14.74 -7.49
C SER A 115 15.11 -15.78 -6.42
N ARG A 116 15.87 -15.74 -5.31
CA ARG A 116 15.62 -16.56 -4.11
C ARG A 116 15.13 -15.66 -2.99
N PRO A 117 13.82 -15.70 -2.65
CA PRO A 117 13.28 -14.90 -1.56
C PRO A 117 14.02 -15.15 -0.24
N ASP A 118 14.20 -16.43 0.10
CA ASP A 118 14.93 -16.86 1.29
C ASP A 118 16.33 -17.34 0.88
N ILE A 119 17.23 -16.39 0.62
CA ILE A 119 18.56 -16.66 0.02
C ILE A 119 19.41 -17.65 0.84
N PHE A 120 19.19 -17.75 2.15
CA PHE A 120 19.93 -18.63 3.06
C PHE A 120 19.25 -19.98 3.31
N ASP A 121 18.04 -20.21 2.81
CA ASP A 121 17.37 -21.49 2.96
C ASP A 121 18.06 -22.56 2.11
N LEU A 122 18.55 -23.61 2.78
CA LEU A 122 19.21 -24.74 2.13
C LEU A 122 18.22 -25.56 1.28
N VAL A 123 16.93 -25.54 1.63
CA VAL A 123 15.86 -26.20 0.90
C VAL A 123 15.16 -25.18 0.00
N ILE A 124 15.70 -25.01 -1.20
CA ILE A 124 15.16 -24.06 -2.19
C ILE A 124 13.78 -24.54 -2.64
N ARG A 125 12.75 -23.74 -2.35
CA ARG A 125 11.39 -23.97 -2.84
C ARG A 125 11.12 -23.03 -4.01
N CYS A 126 10.90 -23.60 -5.19
CA CYS A 126 10.46 -22.83 -6.35
C CYS A 126 8.98 -22.45 -6.18
N PRO A 127 8.60 -21.17 -6.34
CA PRO A 127 7.19 -20.77 -6.29
C PRO A 127 6.36 -21.41 -7.40
N ASP A 128 5.11 -21.77 -7.11
CA ASP A 128 4.18 -22.30 -8.10
C ASP A 128 3.73 -21.22 -9.10
N ASN A 129 3.55 -21.63 -10.35
CA ASN A 129 2.98 -20.80 -11.41
C ASN A 129 1.48 -20.56 -11.21
N LEU A 130 0.95 -19.47 -11.79
CA LEU A 130 -0.51 -19.21 -11.83
C LEU A 130 -1.22 -19.95 -12.98
N TYR A 131 -0.47 -20.47 -13.94
CA TYR A 131 -0.97 -21.23 -15.08
C TYR A 131 -0.62 -22.71 -14.92
N GLU A 132 -1.47 -23.58 -15.46
CA GLU A 132 -1.33 -25.04 -15.38
C GLU A 132 -1.04 -25.70 -16.73
N MET A 133 -1.22 -24.96 -17.84
CA MET A 133 -0.96 -25.44 -19.20
C MET A 133 -0.18 -24.38 -19.98
N VAL A 134 0.66 -24.84 -20.92
CA VAL A 134 1.41 -23.96 -21.83
C VAL A 134 1.12 -24.34 -23.28
N VAL A 135 0.87 -23.35 -24.11
CA VAL A 135 0.70 -23.48 -25.56
C VAL A 135 1.71 -22.58 -26.25
N GLU A 136 2.54 -23.18 -27.09
CA GLU A 136 3.54 -22.44 -27.86
C GLU A 136 2.97 -22.00 -29.22
N VAL A 137 3.13 -20.72 -29.55
CA VAL A 137 2.78 -20.16 -30.85
C VAL A 137 4.04 -20.04 -31.68
N ASP A 138 4.07 -20.69 -32.84
CA ASP A 138 5.19 -20.58 -33.79
C ASP A 138 5.12 -19.26 -34.57
N GLU A 139 5.41 -18.17 -33.86
CA GLU A 139 5.50 -16.81 -34.40
C GLU A 139 6.88 -16.23 -34.11
N ALA A 140 7.32 -15.26 -34.89
CA ALA A 140 8.58 -14.57 -34.60
C ALA A 140 8.65 -13.16 -35.16
N VAL A 141 8.74 -12.19 -34.25
CA VAL A 141 9.07 -10.78 -34.51
C VAL A 141 10.49 -10.49 -34.02
N TYR A 142 11.24 -9.67 -34.73
CA TYR A 142 12.59 -9.25 -34.35
C TYR A 142 12.80 -7.76 -34.54
N LEU A 143 13.68 -7.21 -33.73
CA LEU A 143 14.28 -5.90 -33.97
C LEU A 143 15.50 -6.10 -34.87
N PRO A 144 15.51 -5.59 -36.11
CA PRO A 144 16.64 -5.74 -37.01
C PRO A 144 17.85 -5.00 -36.42
N LEU A 145 19.00 -5.67 -36.41
CA LEU A 145 20.28 -5.04 -36.09
C LEU A 145 20.89 -4.48 -37.38
N THR A 146 21.54 -3.32 -37.27
CA THR A 146 22.26 -2.71 -38.40
C THR A 146 23.76 -2.92 -38.25
N GLU A 147 24.50 -2.78 -39.34
CA GLU A 147 25.97 -2.85 -39.30
C GLU A 147 26.61 -1.62 -38.65
N GLU A 148 25.82 -0.57 -38.40
CA GLU A 148 26.25 0.67 -37.77
C GLU A 148 26.38 0.50 -36.25
N GLU A 149 27.48 0.98 -35.68
CA GLU A 149 27.59 1.08 -34.23
C GLU A 149 26.48 1.97 -33.68
N GLY A 150 25.78 1.47 -32.67
CA GLY A 150 24.68 2.19 -32.07
C GLY A 150 24.28 1.61 -30.72
N PRO A 151 23.35 2.27 -30.01
CA PRO A 151 22.90 1.89 -28.68
C PRO A 151 22.48 0.42 -28.54
N ARG A 152 21.99 -0.19 -29.62
CA ARG A 152 21.54 -1.60 -29.67
C ARG A 152 22.57 -2.55 -30.26
N ASN A 153 23.29 -2.11 -31.28
CA ASN A 153 24.22 -2.98 -32.01
C ASN A 153 25.56 -3.14 -31.28
N GLY A 154 25.90 -2.19 -30.39
CA GLY A 154 27.14 -2.16 -29.64
C GLY A 154 28.37 -1.99 -30.54
N ARG A 155 29.55 -2.24 -29.98
CA ARG A 155 30.86 -2.13 -30.69
C ARG A 155 31.11 -3.24 -31.72
N HIS A 156 30.26 -4.27 -31.73
CA HIS A 156 30.36 -5.43 -32.65
C HIS A 156 29.21 -5.44 -33.66
N ALA A 157 28.74 -4.25 -34.07
CA ALA A 157 27.54 -4.09 -34.89
C ALA A 157 27.54 -4.93 -36.17
N ALA A 158 28.63 -4.88 -36.96
CA ALA A 158 28.75 -5.65 -38.19
C ALA A 158 28.72 -7.18 -37.95
N GLU A 159 29.28 -7.67 -36.84
CA GLU A 159 29.22 -9.09 -36.49
C GLU A 159 27.82 -9.49 -36.00
N ASN A 160 27.19 -8.65 -35.19
CA ASN A 160 25.84 -8.85 -34.68
C ASN A 160 24.79 -8.84 -35.79
N ALA A 161 24.89 -7.91 -36.75
CA ALA A 161 24.04 -7.84 -37.92
C ALA A 161 24.16 -9.09 -38.81
N ARG A 162 25.38 -9.63 -38.96
CA ARG A 162 25.61 -10.90 -39.65
C ARG A 162 25.03 -12.10 -38.91
N ARG A 163 25.11 -12.12 -37.57
CA ARG A 163 24.54 -13.18 -36.72
C ARG A 163 23.01 -13.14 -36.66
N TYR A 164 22.42 -11.96 -36.80
CA TYR A 164 20.97 -11.73 -36.76
C TYR A 164 20.51 -10.91 -37.98
N PRO A 165 20.53 -11.49 -39.19
CA PRO A 165 20.24 -10.74 -40.42
C PRO A 165 18.81 -10.19 -40.44
N ALA A 166 18.59 -9.07 -41.12
CA ALA A 166 17.29 -8.43 -41.31
C ALA A 166 16.36 -9.23 -42.27
N GLY A 167 16.26 -10.54 -42.08
CA GLY A 167 15.27 -11.38 -42.77
C GLY A 167 13.88 -11.20 -42.15
N GLY A 168 12.85 -11.29 -42.99
CA GLY A 168 11.44 -11.14 -42.62
C GLY A 168 10.73 -10.04 -43.41
N THR A 169 9.42 -9.92 -43.20
CA THR A 169 8.62 -8.81 -43.75
C THR A 169 8.84 -7.56 -42.89
N PRO A 170 9.33 -6.45 -43.45
CA PRO A 170 9.48 -5.19 -42.72
C PRO A 170 8.13 -4.67 -42.23
N ALA A 171 8.09 -4.19 -40.99
CA ALA A 171 6.96 -3.47 -40.41
C ALA A 171 7.47 -2.38 -39.46
N LEU A 172 6.57 -1.55 -38.95
CA LEU A 172 6.87 -0.53 -37.95
C LEU A 172 6.23 -0.92 -36.61
N ALA A 173 7.00 -0.75 -35.54
CA ALA A 173 6.48 -0.82 -34.17
C ALA A 173 5.60 0.38 -33.84
N THR A 174 4.81 0.27 -32.77
CA THR A 174 4.01 1.38 -32.21
C THR A 174 4.88 2.55 -31.74
N THR A 175 6.13 2.28 -31.35
CA THR A 175 7.17 3.25 -31.00
C THR A 175 7.84 3.92 -32.21
N GLY A 176 7.51 3.48 -33.44
CA GLY A 176 8.07 4.01 -34.69
C GLY A 176 9.38 3.36 -35.15
N GLU A 177 9.99 2.50 -34.33
CA GLU A 177 11.18 1.73 -34.71
C GLU A 177 10.84 0.63 -35.75
N PRO A 178 11.77 0.29 -36.66
CA PRO A 178 11.58 -0.81 -37.60
C PRO A 178 11.58 -2.16 -36.87
N VAL A 179 10.68 -3.05 -37.28
CA VAL A 179 10.61 -4.45 -36.86
C VAL A 179 10.56 -5.37 -38.08
N ALA A 180 11.04 -6.59 -37.94
CA ALA A 180 10.98 -7.61 -38.97
C ALA A 180 10.09 -8.78 -38.50
N VAL A 181 9.00 -9.03 -39.23
CA VAL A 181 8.14 -10.19 -39.01
C VAL A 181 8.73 -11.37 -39.79
N ARG A 182 9.45 -12.26 -39.09
CA ARG A 182 10.02 -13.45 -39.73
C ARG A 182 8.98 -14.54 -39.95
N ARG A 183 8.06 -14.70 -39.00
CA ARG A 183 6.98 -15.69 -39.07
C ARG A 183 5.70 -15.13 -38.45
N PRO A 184 4.58 -15.06 -39.19
CA PRO A 184 3.28 -14.78 -38.60
C PRO A 184 2.77 -15.99 -37.80
N PRO A 185 1.85 -15.80 -36.84
CA PRO A 185 1.30 -16.90 -36.04
C PRO A 185 0.48 -17.87 -36.92
N ASP A 186 0.76 -19.17 -36.80
CA ASP A 186 -0.08 -20.22 -37.39
C ASP A 186 -1.38 -20.38 -36.57
N LEU A 187 -2.41 -19.63 -36.96
CA LEU A 187 -3.71 -19.64 -36.30
C LEU A 187 -4.45 -20.98 -36.44
N ALA A 188 -4.17 -21.76 -37.50
CA ALA A 188 -4.81 -23.05 -37.70
C ALA A 188 -4.24 -24.11 -36.75
N ALA A 189 -2.92 -24.14 -36.57
CA ALA A 189 -2.28 -24.95 -35.55
C ALA A 189 -2.71 -24.52 -34.15
N LEU A 190 -2.67 -23.22 -33.86
CA LEU A 190 -3.06 -22.68 -32.57
C LEU A 190 -4.51 -23.02 -32.21
N SER A 191 -5.43 -22.97 -33.18
CA SER A 191 -6.83 -23.37 -32.94
C SER A 191 -6.95 -24.82 -32.47
N ARG A 192 -6.18 -25.76 -33.04
CA ARG A 192 -6.17 -27.16 -32.58
C ARG A 192 -5.61 -27.30 -31.17
N ASP A 193 -4.61 -26.50 -30.82
CA ASP A 193 -3.98 -26.55 -29.51
C ASP A 193 -4.88 -25.92 -28.43
N LEU A 194 -5.52 -24.79 -28.74
CA LEU A 194 -6.52 -24.17 -27.89
C LEU A 194 -7.76 -25.04 -27.71
N ALA A 195 -8.15 -25.83 -28.70
CA ALA A 195 -9.24 -26.80 -28.54
C ALA A 195 -8.91 -27.87 -27.47
N ARG A 196 -7.63 -28.27 -27.34
CA ARG A 196 -7.19 -29.18 -26.26
C ARG A 196 -7.25 -28.51 -24.88
N VAL A 197 -6.86 -27.23 -24.81
CA VAL A 197 -6.99 -26.43 -23.57
C VAL A 197 -8.45 -26.32 -23.14
N ALA A 198 -9.35 -26.00 -24.06
CA ALA A 198 -10.78 -25.94 -23.79
C ALA A 198 -11.35 -27.30 -23.36
N ALA A 199 -10.92 -28.40 -24.00
CA ALA A 199 -11.31 -29.76 -23.63
C ALA A 199 -10.82 -30.17 -22.23
N ALA A 200 -9.71 -29.60 -21.75
CA ALA A 200 -9.23 -29.75 -20.38
C ALA A 200 -10.02 -28.92 -19.34
N GLY A 201 -11.03 -28.16 -19.78
CA GLY A 201 -11.88 -27.32 -18.93
C GLY A 201 -11.26 -25.98 -18.55
N VAL A 202 -10.18 -25.56 -19.21
CA VAL A 202 -9.56 -24.25 -19.00
C VAL A 202 -10.26 -23.22 -19.88
N SER A 203 -10.73 -22.13 -19.27
CA SER A 203 -11.51 -21.08 -19.96
C SER A 203 -10.88 -19.68 -19.90
N SER A 204 -9.72 -19.57 -19.26
CA SER A 204 -8.94 -18.33 -19.16
C SER A 204 -7.54 -18.49 -19.76
N LEU A 205 -7.11 -17.49 -20.53
CA LEU A 205 -5.81 -17.47 -21.21
C LEU A 205 -5.01 -16.22 -20.87
N ALA A 206 -3.72 -16.40 -20.62
CA ALA A 206 -2.72 -15.33 -20.63
C ALA A 206 -1.89 -15.46 -21.91
N VAL A 207 -1.89 -14.43 -22.77
CA VAL A 207 -1.15 -14.44 -24.03
C VAL A 207 0.07 -13.52 -23.90
N VAL A 208 1.27 -14.09 -23.99
CA VAL A 208 2.55 -13.41 -23.77
C VAL A 208 3.50 -13.71 -24.93
N LEU A 209 3.48 -12.86 -25.95
CA LEU A 209 4.35 -13.00 -27.12
C LEU A 209 5.56 -12.06 -27.05
N LYS A 210 6.66 -12.49 -27.65
CA LYS A 210 7.90 -11.75 -27.72
C LYS A 210 7.69 -10.45 -28.50
N HIS A 211 8.21 -9.34 -27.98
CA HIS A 211 8.05 -7.99 -28.55
C HIS A 211 6.61 -7.48 -28.72
N ALA A 212 5.60 -8.15 -28.15
CA ALA A 212 4.20 -7.74 -28.29
C ALA A 212 3.91 -6.31 -27.80
N ALA A 213 4.67 -5.80 -26.81
CA ALA A 213 4.53 -4.44 -26.31
C ALA A 213 4.73 -3.36 -27.40
N ILE A 214 5.63 -3.61 -28.36
CA ILE A 214 5.93 -2.68 -29.46
C ILE A 214 5.34 -3.15 -30.79
N TYR A 215 4.98 -4.44 -30.92
CA TYR A 215 4.31 -4.99 -32.09
C TYR A 215 3.16 -5.93 -31.67
N PRO A 216 1.97 -5.37 -31.34
CA PRO A 216 0.88 -6.13 -30.72
C PRO A 216 0.07 -7.01 -31.69
N ALA A 217 0.30 -6.87 -33.01
CA ALA A 217 -0.55 -7.48 -34.03
C ALA A 217 -0.72 -9.00 -33.88
N HIS A 218 0.34 -9.71 -33.49
CA HIS A 218 0.29 -11.16 -33.25
C HIS A 218 -0.58 -11.52 -32.04
N GLU A 219 -0.42 -10.82 -30.90
CA GLU A 219 -1.27 -11.06 -29.73
C GLU A 219 -2.73 -10.74 -30.00
N ILE A 220 -3.01 -9.66 -30.74
CA ILE A 220 -4.37 -9.28 -31.15
C ILE A 220 -5.01 -10.39 -31.99
N ALA A 221 -4.27 -10.98 -32.94
CA ALA A 221 -4.76 -12.07 -33.77
C ALA A 221 -5.06 -13.33 -32.94
N VAL A 222 -4.16 -13.70 -32.02
CA VAL A 222 -4.35 -14.80 -31.07
C VAL A 222 -5.57 -14.55 -30.18
N GLY A 223 -5.72 -13.34 -29.66
CA GLY A 223 -6.84 -12.96 -28.80
C GLY A 223 -8.18 -13.03 -29.50
N ARG A 224 -8.26 -12.57 -30.75
CA ARG A 224 -9.48 -12.70 -31.58
C ARG A 224 -9.86 -14.15 -31.81
N LEU A 225 -8.89 -15.01 -32.13
CA LEU A 225 -9.12 -16.45 -32.30
C LEU A 225 -9.66 -17.07 -31.00
N ALA A 226 -8.97 -16.87 -29.88
CA ALA A 226 -9.38 -17.43 -28.60
C ALA A 226 -10.78 -16.97 -28.16
N ARG A 227 -11.09 -15.67 -28.28
CA ARG A 227 -12.44 -15.14 -27.99
C ARG A 227 -13.50 -15.78 -28.91
N GLY A 228 -13.18 -15.95 -30.20
CA GLY A 228 -14.05 -16.65 -31.16
C GLY A 228 -14.28 -18.14 -30.85
N MET A 229 -13.36 -18.78 -30.13
CA MET A 229 -13.48 -20.17 -29.67
C MET A 229 -14.24 -20.31 -28.34
N GLY A 230 -14.67 -19.21 -27.72
CA GLY A 230 -15.48 -19.23 -26.50
C GLY A 230 -14.69 -19.20 -25.18
N PHE A 231 -13.40 -18.86 -25.22
CA PHE A 231 -12.65 -18.55 -23.99
C PHE A 231 -13.28 -17.32 -23.30
N LYS A 232 -13.58 -17.46 -22.01
CA LYS A 232 -14.31 -16.43 -21.24
C LYS A 232 -13.43 -15.24 -20.87
N GLN A 233 -12.15 -15.50 -20.63
CA GLN A 233 -11.16 -14.49 -20.29
C GLN A 233 -9.92 -14.68 -21.16
N VAL A 234 -9.46 -13.59 -21.79
CA VAL A 234 -8.25 -13.58 -22.60
C VAL A 234 -7.50 -12.29 -22.31
N SER A 235 -6.44 -12.40 -21.51
CA SER A 235 -5.58 -11.29 -21.12
C SER A 235 -4.37 -11.22 -22.06
N LEU A 236 -4.32 -10.18 -22.88
CA LEU A 236 -3.21 -9.94 -23.81
C LEU A 236 -2.14 -9.11 -23.10
N SER A 237 -0.90 -9.59 -23.10
CA SER A 237 0.15 -8.99 -22.30
C SER A 237 0.45 -7.53 -22.68
N HIS A 238 0.33 -7.17 -23.97
CA HIS A 238 0.49 -5.79 -24.42
C HIS A 238 -0.65 -4.86 -24.02
N GLU A 239 -1.88 -5.37 -23.81
CA GLU A 239 -3.03 -4.56 -23.36
C GLU A 239 -3.00 -4.36 -21.85
N VAL A 240 -2.65 -5.41 -21.10
CA VAL A 240 -2.59 -5.39 -19.63
C VAL A 240 -1.44 -4.53 -19.14
N MET A 241 -0.24 -4.72 -19.69
CA MET A 241 0.96 -3.96 -19.31
C MET A 241 1.84 -3.68 -20.54
N PRO A 242 1.72 -2.50 -21.17
CA PRO A 242 2.41 -2.16 -22.41
C PRO A 242 3.89 -1.82 -22.19
N MET A 243 4.67 -2.77 -21.67
CA MET A 243 6.09 -2.65 -21.30
C MET A 243 6.96 -3.66 -22.05
N VAL A 244 8.18 -3.29 -22.46
CA VAL A 244 9.09 -4.16 -23.22
C VAL A 244 9.51 -5.43 -22.44
N LYS A 245 9.69 -5.34 -21.11
CA LYS A 245 10.16 -6.43 -20.24
C LYS A 245 9.18 -7.63 -20.23
N MET A 246 9.51 -8.68 -20.98
CA MET A 246 8.58 -9.81 -21.22
C MET A 246 8.22 -10.62 -19.97
N VAL A 247 9.15 -10.83 -19.03
CA VAL A 247 8.89 -11.62 -17.80
C VAL A 247 7.94 -10.88 -16.85
N PRO A 248 8.22 -9.63 -16.40
CA PRO A 248 7.27 -8.88 -15.57
C PRO A 248 5.92 -8.63 -16.26
N ARG A 249 5.92 -8.34 -17.57
CA ARG A 249 4.70 -8.22 -18.38
C ARG A 249 3.89 -9.52 -18.37
N GLY A 250 4.57 -10.66 -18.55
CA GLY A 250 3.93 -11.97 -18.56
C GLY A 250 3.36 -12.38 -17.21
N PHE A 251 4.05 -12.09 -16.09
CA PHE A 251 3.49 -12.31 -14.76
C PHE A 251 2.23 -11.48 -14.52
N THR A 252 2.23 -10.21 -14.94
CA THR A 252 1.07 -9.33 -14.80
C THR A 252 -0.11 -9.84 -15.65
N ALA A 253 0.14 -10.27 -16.87
CA ALA A 253 -0.89 -10.87 -17.74
C ALA A 253 -1.45 -12.18 -17.17
N ALA A 254 -0.60 -13.02 -16.58
CA ALA A 254 -1.02 -14.24 -15.90
C ALA A 254 -1.86 -13.95 -14.65
N ALA A 255 -1.43 -12.99 -13.83
CA ALA A 255 -2.19 -12.54 -12.66
C ALA A 255 -3.57 -11.99 -13.06
N ASP A 256 -3.64 -11.21 -14.14
CA ASP A 256 -4.90 -10.69 -14.65
C ASP A 256 -5.84 -11.80 -15.14
N ALA A 257 -5.34 -12.74 -15.95
CA ALA A 257 -6.11 -13.89 -16.43
C ALA A 257 -6.63 -14.78 -15.28
N TYR A 258 -5.83 -14.88 -14.21
CA TYR A 258 -6.13 -15.67 -13.03
C TYR A 258 -7.18 -15.03 -12.11
N LEU A 259 -7.08 -13.70 -11.90
CA LEU A 259 -7.87 -12.97 -10.92
C LEU A 259 -9.18 -12.38 -11.49
N THR A 260 -9.14 -11.85 -12.71
CA THR A 260 -10.29 -11.12 -13.29
C THR A 260 -11.59 -11.92 -13.29
N PRO A 261 -11.63 -13.20 -13.71
CA PRO A 261 -12.87 -13.98 -13.69
C PRO A 261 -13.44 -14.18 -12.28
N HIS A 262 -12.57 -14.38 -11.29
CA HIS A 262 -12.95 -14.55 -9.90
C HIS A 262 -13.61 -13.26 -9.35
N ILE A 263 -12.99 -12.11 -9.61
CA ILE A 263 -13.49 -10.80 -9.18
C ILE A 263 -14.82 -10.48 -9.87
N MET A 264 -14.94 -10.73 -11.17
CA MET A 264 -16.18 -10.45 -11.90
C MET A 264 -17.36 -11.30 -11.41
N ARG A 265 -17.12 -12.57 -11.04
CA ARG A 265 -18.16 -13.40 -10.37
C ARG A 265 -18.60 -12.81 -9.04
N TYR A 266 -17.66 -12.31 -8.24
CA TYR A 266 -17.98 -11.64 -6.98
C TYR A 266 -18.83 -10.38 -7.22
N ILE A 267 -18.42 -9.52 -8.16
CA ILE A 267 -19.17 -8.30 -8.51
C ILE A 267 -20.58 -8.63 -9.01
N GLN A 268 -20.72 -9.63 -9.90
CA GLN A 268 -22.02 -10.08 -10.40
C GLN A 268 -22.91 -10.62 -9.27
N THR A 269 -22.35 -11.42 -8.35
CA THR A 269 -23.08 -11.93 -7.19
C THR A 269 -23.54 -10.80 -6.28
N PHE A 270 -22.67 -9.82 -6.01
CA PHE A 270 -23.02 -8.62 -5.26
C PHE A 270 -24.19 -7.87 -5.92
N GLN A 271 -24.05 -7.54 -7.21
CA GLN A 271 -25.05 -6.81 -8.00
C GLN A 271 -26.39 -7.54 -8.13
N SER A 272 -26.38 -8.88 -8.20
CA SER A 272 -27.60 -9.69 -8.32
C SER A 272 -28.55 -9.59 -7.12
N GLY A 273 -28.05 -9.11 -5.97
CA GLY A 273 -28.87 -8.90 -4.78
C GLY A 273 -29.56 -7.54 -4.71
N PHE A 274 -29.49 -6.74 -5.77
CA PHE A 274 -30.16 -5.45 -5.89
C PHE A 274 -31.20 -5.48 -7.02
N ASP A 275 -32.16 -4.57 -6.98
CA ASP A 275 -33.06 -4.37 -8.12
C ASP A 275 -32.32 -3.84 -9.37
N SER A 276 -33.01 -3.78 -10.51
CA SER A 276 -32.44 -3.30 -11.78
C SER A 276 -32.11 -1.79 -11.79
N GLY A 277 -32.38 -1.07 -10.71
CA GLY A 277 -32.15 0.36 -10.57
C GLY A 277 -30.74 0.74 -10.11
N LEU A 278 -29.89 -0.23 -9.77
CA LEU A 278 -28.53 0.01 -9.29
C LEU A 278 -27.69 0.76 -10.34
N LYS A 279 -27.13 1.90 -9.96
CA LYS A 279 -26.23 2.71 -10.79
C LYS A 279 -25.04 3.19 -9.96
N ASN A 280 -23.96 3.57 -10.62
CA ASN A 280 -22.77 4.18 -10.00
C ASN A 280 -22.13 3.30 -8.91
N VAL A 281 -21.75 2.09 -9.31
CA VAL A 281 -20.93 1.19 -8.48
C VAL A 281 -19.48 1.36 -8.91
N LEU A 282 -18.64 1.81 -7.97
CA LEU A 282 -17.22 2.07 -8.20
C LEU A 282 -16.39 1.17 -7.29
N PHE A 283 -15.27 0.69 -7.81
CA PHE A 283 -14.34 -0.17 -7.11
C PHE A 283 -13.00 0.53 -6.91
N MET A 284 -12.44 0.37 -5.72
CA MET A 284 -11.13 0.89 -5.36
C MET A 284 -10.06 0.11 -6.12
N GLN A 285 -9.09 0.82 -6.66
CA GLN A 285 -7.91 0.27 -7.32
C GLN A 285 -6.69 0.38 -6.41
N SER A 286 -5.65 -0.40 -6.70
CA SER A 286 -4.39 -0.41 -5.96
C SER A 286 -3.69 0.95 -5.94
N ASP A 287 -3.96 1.83 -6.91
CA ASP A 287 -3.33 3.14 -7.09
C ASP A 287 -3.98 4.26 -6.25
N GLY A 288 -4.98 3.92 -5.42
CA GLY A 288 -5.74 4.83 -4.57
C GLY A 288 -6.95 5.50 -5.24
N GLY A 289 -7.23 5.18 -6.50
CA GLY A 289 -8.38 5.72 -7.23
C GLY A 289 -9.55 4.76 -7.34
N LEU A 290 -10.71 5.29 -7.69
CA LEU A 290 -11.91 4.53 -7.99
C LEU A 290 -12.08 4.34 -9.51
N ALA A 291 -12.59 3.18 -9.90
CA ALA A 291 -12.95 2.88 -11.28
C ALA A 291 -14.32 2.17 -11.37
N PRO A 292 -15.07 2.37 -12.47
CA PRO A 292 -16.26 1.58 -12.75
C PRO A 292 -15.93 0.12 -13.07
N VAL A 293 -16.93 -0.76 -13.01
CA VAL A 293 -16.79 -2.21 -13.18
C VAL A 293 -16.15 -2.60 -14.52
N ASP A 294 -16.50 -1.90 -15.59
CA ASP A 294 -15.99 -2.15 -16.96
C ASP A 294 -14.51 -1.79 -17.12
N ALA A 295 -13.99 -0.90 -16.28
CA ALA A 295 -12.57 -0.52 -16.25
C ALA A 295 -11.78 -1.25 -15.13
N PHE A 296 -12.45 -2.11 -14.35
CA PHE A 296 -11.84 -2.85 -13.25
C PHE A 296 -11.26 -4.18 -13.73
N SER A 297 -10.06 -4.52 -13.25
CA SER A 297 -9.31 -5.72 -13.69
C SER A 297 -8.50 -6.29 -12.54
N GLY A 298 -8.15 -7.57 -12.65
CA GLY A 298 -7.59 -8.33 -11.53
C GLY A 298 -6.24 -7.81 -11.04
N HIS A 299 -5.35 -7.44 -11.96
CA HIS A 299 -4.04 -6.89 -11.60
C HIS A 299 -4.12 -5.51 -10.90
N LYS A 300 -5.22 -4.75 -11.08
CA LYS A 300 -5.47 -3.44 -10.44
C LYS A 300 -6.28 -3.53 -9.14
N ALA A 301 -6.71 -4.73 -8.76
CA ALA A 301 -7.55 -4.97 -7.59
C ALA A 301 -6.75 -5.40 -6.35
N VAL A 302 -5.50 -5.81 -6.54
CA VAL A 302 -4.61 -6.31 -5.48
C VAL A 302 -4.30 -5.17 -4.50
N LEU A 303 -4.48 -5.37 -3.19
CA LEU A 303 -4.32 -4.34 -2.15
C LEU A 303 -5.30 -3.15 -2.24
N SER A 304 -6.45 -3.29 -2.91
CA SER A 304 -7.44 -2.20 -3.01
C SER A 304 -8.08 -1.79 -1.67
N GLY A 305 -8.16 -2.69 -0.68
CA GLY A 305 -8.66 -2.36 0.67
C GLY A 305 -7.74 -1.40 1.42
N PRO A 306 -6.46 -1.78 1.67
CA PRO A 306 -5.48 -0.90 2.32
C PRO A 306 -5.28 0.44 1.62
N ALA A 307 -5.43 0.50 0.29
CA ALA A 307 -5.42 1.75 -0.47
C ALA A 307 -6.47 2.76 0.02
N GLY A 308 -7.64 2.29 0.45
CA GLY A 308 -8.66 3.11 1.12
C GLY A 308 -8.15 3.71 2.42
N GLY A 309 -7.50 2.91 3.25
CA GLY A 309 -6.89 3.36 4.51
C GLY A 309 -5.87 4.47 4.25
N TYR A 310 -5.03 4.28 3.24
CA TYR A 310 -4.07 5.29 2.80
C TYR A 310 -4.78 6.61 2.46
N VAL A 311 -5.68 6.60 1.49
CA VAL A 311 -6.42 7.81 1.08
C VAL A 311 -7.09 8.48 2.27
N GLY A 312 -7.66 7.68 3.18
CA GLY A 312 -8.27 8.12 4.42
C GLY A 312 -7.33 8.96 5.28
N TYR A 313 -6.21 8.39 5.76
CA TYR A 313 -5.32 9.13 6.66
C TYR A 313 -4.63 10.30 5.94
N ALA A 314 -4.27 10.15 4.67
CA ALA A 314 -3.58 11.19 3.90
C ALA A 314 -4.43 12.47 3.75
N LEU A 315 -5.75 12.31 3.60
CA LEU A 315 -6.66 13.44 3.42
C LEU A 315 -7.21 14.00 4.74
N THR A 316 -7.24 13.20 5.81
CA THR A 316 -7.90 13.55 7.08
C THR A 316 -6.95 13.86 8.24
N THR A 317 -5.66 13.52 8.14
CA THR A 317 -4.66 13.83 9.18
C THR A 317 -4.25 15.28 9.08
N ARG A 318 -5.00 16.17 9.75
CA ARG A 318 -4.74 17.60 9.83
C ARG A 318 -5.25 18.14 11.17
N TRP A 319 -4.58 19.16 11.70
CA TRP A 319 -5.07 19.97 12.81
C TRP A 319 -4.53 21.40 12.70
N GLY A 320 -5.28 22.40 13.17
CA GLY A 320 -4.89 23.80 13.06
C GLY A 320 -3.74 24.17 14.01
N GLU A 321 -2.76 24.92 13.54
CA GLU A 321 -1.64 25.45 14.35
C GLU A 321 -2.08 26.49 15.41
N GLY A 322 -3.37 26.83 15.50
CA GLY A 322 -3.92 27.77 16.48
C GLY A 322 -4.29 27.19 17.85
N GLU A 323 -4.16 25.87 18.05
CA GLU A 323 -4.54 25.18 19.31
C GLU A 323 -3.33 24.82 20.20
N GLY A 324 -2.12 25.23 19.82
CA GLY A 324 -0.86 24.81 20.44
C GLY A 324 0.02 25.89 21.09
N ALA A 325 -0.42 27.15 21.20
CA ALA A 325 0.38 28.20 21.83
C ALA A 325 -0.43 28.97 22.89
N ALA A 326 -0.60 28.36 24.06
CA ALA A 326 -1.01 29.07 25.27
C ALA A 326 0.20 29.26 26.18
N SER A 327 0.73 30.48 26.15
CA SER A 327 1.56 31.16 27.15
C SER A 327 2.89 30.51 27.58
N ASP A 328 3.98 30.86 26.87
CA ASP A 328 5.23 31.20 27.55
C ASP A 328 5.19 32.68 27.92
N GLY A 329 4.66 32.95 29.11
CA GLY A 329 4.78 34.23 29.79
C GLY A 329 6.18 34.40 30.37
N GLY A 330 7.19 34.49 29.49
CA GLY A 330 8.57 34.81 29.86
C GLY A 330 8.79 36.32 29.83
N GLY A 331 8.60 36.98 30.97
CA GLY A 331 8.98 38.38 31.14
C GLY A 331 10.49 38.58 30.94
N GLY A 332 10.86 39.41 29.97
CA GLY A 332 12.22 39.87 29.74
C GLY A 332 12.19 41.23 29.06
N GLY A 333 12.37 42.29 29.85
CA GLY A 333 12.37 43.67 29.36
C GLY A 333 13.64 44.03 28.60
N GLY A 334 13.55 45.10 27.80
CA GLY A 334 14.71 45.89 27.41
C GLY A 334 14.73 46.37 25.96
N GLY A 335 14.48 47.67 25.78
CA GLY A 335 15.34 48.49 24.91
C GLY A 335 14.91 48.71 23.47
N GLY A 336 14.14 49.79 23.24
CA GLY A 336 14.60 50.92 22.42
C GLY A 336 14.67 50.79 20.90
N GLY A 337 14.04 51.75 20.21
CA GLY A 337 14.60 52.32 18.98
C GLY A 337 13.71 52.34 17.74
N GLY A 338 12.86 53.37 17.65
CA GLY A 338 12.96 54.39 16.60
C GLY A 338 12.67 54.05 15.13
N GLY A 339 11.72 54.81 14.57
CA GLY A 339 11.63 55.16 13.14
C GLY A 339 10.79 54.19 12.31
N GLY A 340 9.77 54.58 11.56
CA GLY A 340 9.33 55.91 11.15
C GLY A 340 8.58 55.77 9.82
N ALA A 341 7.45 56.46 9.72
CA ALA A 341 6.87 57.06 8.52
C ALA A 341 6.59 56.10 7.33
N SER A 342 5.33 55.89 6.95
CA SER A 342 4.55 56.78 6.07
C SER A 342 4.24 56.02 4.78
N SER A 343 3.14 56.19 4.05
CA SER A 343 1.95 57.02 4.18
C SER A 343 1.05 56.66 2.99
N SER A 344 -0.23 57.02 3.11
CA SER A 344 -1.15 57.45 2.03
C SER A 344 -1.49 56.41 0.95
N GLY A 345 -2.75 56.13 0.66
CA GLY A 345 -3.97 56.90 0.88
C GLY A 345 -4.82 56.86 -0.39
N GLY A 346 -6.12 57.15 -0.25
CA GLY A 346 -6.96 57.53 -1.38
C GLY A 346 -8.16 56.63 -1.59
N GLY A 347 -9.28 56.99 -0.96
CA GLY A 347 -10.56 56.33 -1.12
C GLY A 347 -11.31 56.73 -2.39
N GLY A 348 -12.48 56.12 -2.59
CA GLY A 348 -13.40 56.48 -3.65
C GLY A 348 -14.68 55.65 -3.58
N ARG A 349 -15.69 56.18 -2.90
CA ARG A 349 -17.07 55.67 -2.84
C ARG A 349 -17.86 56.05 -4.10
N GLY A 350 -18.81 55.20 -4.49
CA GLY A 350 -19.93 55.59 -5.36
C GLY A 350 -20.83 54.39 -5.68
N GLY A 351 -22.07 54.41 -5.19
CA GLY A 351 -23.04 53.31 -5.30
C GLY A 351 -24.06 53.46 -6.43
N GLY A 352 -24.98 52.49 -6.52
CA GLY A 352 -26.17 52.53 -7.37
C GLY A 352 -26.63 51.12 -7.73
N GLY A 353 -27.83 50.73 -7.28
CA GLY A 353 -28.35 49.36 -7.31
C GLY A 353 -29.02 48.93 -8.63
N GLY A 354 -29.43 47.66 -8.66
CA GLY A 354 -30.22 47.08 -9.74
C GLY A 354 -30.20 45.55 -9.69
N GLY A 355 -31.28 44.94 -9.24
CA GLY A 355 -31.37 43.50 -8.97
C GLY A 355 -31.47 42.61 -10.22
N GLY A 356 -31.14 41.33 -10.00
CA GLY A 356 -31.36 40.23 -10.95
C GLY A 356 -30.97 38.92 -10.29
N GLY A 357 -31.97 38.08 -9.97
CA GLY A 357 -31.77 36.78 -9.36
C GLY A 357 -31.09 35.79 -10.30
N GLY A 358 -30.25 34.93 -9.72
CA GLY A 358 -29.61 33.81 -10.38
C GLY A 358 -28.79 33.03 -9.36
N GLY A 359 -29.35 31.94 -8.85
CA GLY A 359 -28.66 31.02 -7.94
C GLY A 359 -27.47 30.38 -8.65
N GLY A 360 -26.29 30.95 -8.46
CA GLY A 360 -25.02 30.38 -8.91
C GLY A 360 -24.52 29.35 -7.90
N ALA A 361 -24.49 28.10 -8.31
CA ALA A 361 -23.75 27.04 -7.64
C ALA A 361 -22.29 27.47 -7.45
N ARG A 362 -21.88 27.64 -6.20
CA ARG A 362 -20.47 27.88 -5.85
C ARG A 362 -19.71 26.58 -6.04
N GLY A 363 -19.22 26.35 -7.26
CA GLY A 363 -18.12 25.44 -7.52
C GLY A 363 -16.89 25.96 -6.79
N GLY A 364 -16.59 25.40 -5.62
CA GLY A 364 -15.34 25.64 -4.91
C GLY A 364 -14.20 25.08 -5.77
N LYS A 365 -13.52 25.96 -6.50
CA LYS A 365 -12.25 25.64 -7.16
C LYS A 365 -11.26 25.23 -6.07
N ARG A 366 -10.82 23.97 -6.06
CA ARG A 366 -9.59 23.59 -5.37
C ARG A 366 -8.46 24.42 -5.99
N ALA A 367 -8.02 25.46 -5.29
CA ALA A 367 -6.71 26.01 -5.53
C ALA A 367 -5.68 24.89 -5.31
N ALA A 368 -4.63 24.90 -6.12
CA ALA A 368 -3.49 24.01 -6.01
C ALA A 368 -3.10 23.80 -4.53
N HIS A 369 -2.96 22.55 -4.11
CA HIS A 369 -2.33 22.21 -2.82
C HIS A 369 -0.80 22.43 -2.89
N SER A 370 -0.36 23.54 -3.47
CA SER A 370 0.97 24.08 -3.30
C SER A 370 0.92 25.06 -2.14
N GLY A 371 1.48 24.68 -0.98
CA GLY A 371 1.89 25.65 0.05
C GLY A 371 1.00 25.78 1.29
N GLY A 372 0.76 24.68 1.99
CA GLY A 372 0.95 24.66 3.45
C GLY A 372 2.10 23.70 3.71
N ALA A 373 2.96 23.93 4.72
CA ALA A 373 3.98 22.95 5.10
C ALA A 373 3.25 21.63 5.43
N GLY A 374 3.18 20.73 4.46
CA GLY A 374 2.34 19.55 4.53
C GLY A 374 2.95 18.60 5.53
N MET A 375 2.24 18.34 6.63
CA MET A 375 2.65 17.35 7.63
C MET A 375 3.04 16.06 6.90
N GLN A 376 4.24 15.56 7.18
CA GLN A 376 4.67 14.26 6.69
C GLN A 376 4.05 13.22 7.61
N VAL A 377 3.35 12.24 7.05
CA VAL A 377 2.53 11.30 7.83
C VAL A 377 2.88 9.87 7.45
N ILE A 378 3.09 9.05 8.47
CA ILE A 378 3.15 7.59 8.32
C ILE A 378 1.78 7.04 8.71
N GLY A 379 1.10 6.42 7.75
CA GLY A 379 -0.10 5.63 8.01
C GLY A 379 0.28 4.30 8.64
N PHE A 380 -0.43 3.93 9.71
CA PHE A 380 -0.25 2.70 10.45
C PHE A 380 -1.62 2.05 10.69
N ASP A 381 -1.98 1.08 9.85
CA ASP A 381 -3.23 0.31 9.95
C ASP A 381 -2.97 -1.04 10.59
N MET A 382 -3.33 -1.21 11.86
CA MET A 382 -3.19 -2.50 12.52
C MET A 382 -4.53 -3.21 12.62
N GLY A 383 -4.66 -4.28 11.84
CA GLY A 383 -5.80 -5.19 11.84
C GLY A 383 -5.61 -6.41 12.75
N GLY A 384 -6.49 -7.39 12.57
CA GLY A 384 -6.43 -8.66 13.30
C GLY A 384 -5.41 -9.65 12.76
N THR A 385 -4.89 -9.50 11.55
CA THR A 385 -3.98 -10.49 10.92
C THR A 385 -2.66 -9.87 10.47
N SER A 386 -2.72 -8.64 9.97
CA SER A 386 -1.59 -7.93 9.42
C SER A 386 -1.63 -6.46 9.83
N THR A 387 -0.53 -5.78 9.54
CA THR A 387 -0.42 -4.33 9.65
C THR A 387 0.04 -3.77 8.31
N ASP A 388 -0.67 -2.75 7.82
CA ASP A 388 -0.34 -2.04 6.59
C ASP A 388 0.28 -0.67 6.93
N VAL A 389 1.41 -0.38 6.32
CA VAL A 389 2.17 0.85 6.57
C VAL A 389 2.40 1.58 5.25
N SER A 390 2.25 2.91 5.26
CA SER A 390 2.54 3.75 4.10
C SER A 390 2.99 5.14 4.49
N ARG A 391 3.65 5.87 3.58
CA ARG A 391 4.14 7.23 3.79
C ARG A 391 3.40 8.21 2.88
N TYR A 392 2.96 9.35 3.43
CA TYR A 392 2.38 10.46 2.69
C TYR A 392 3.07 11.78 3.03
N ALA A 393 3.45 12.55 2.01
CA ALA A 393 4.08 13.86 2.17
C ALA A 393 3.58 14.85 1.11
N GLY A 394 2.27 15.08 1.08
CA GLY A 394 1.61 16.03 0.17
C GLY A 394 1.25 15.46 -1.21
N ALA A 395 1.78 14.30 -1.58
CA ALA A 395 1.38 13.51 -2.74
C ALA A 395 1.36 12.02 -2.38
N TYR A 396 0.55 11.24 -3.09
CA TYR A 396 0.55 9.79 -2.98
C TYR A 396 1.85 9.22 -3.56
N GLU A 397 2.47 8.31 -2.81
CA GLU A 397 3.62 7.56 -3.30
C GLU A 397 3.15 6.30 -4.01
N HIS A 398 3.58 6.13 -5.25
CA HIS A 398 3.28 4.95 -6.07
C HIS A 398 4.53 4.11 -6.31
N VAL A 399 4.37 2.80 -6.16
CA VAL A 399 5.29 1.78 -6.65
C VAL A 399 4.69 1.12 -7.89
N PHE A 400 5.54 0.71 -8.82
CA PHE A 400 5.11 0.16 -10.11
C PHE A 400 5.41 -1.33 -10.25
N GLU A 401 6.29 -1.84 -9.40
CA GLU A 401 6.66 -3.24 -9.33
C GLU A 401 6.45 -3.70 -7.89
N THR A 402 5.51 -4.62 -7.70
CA THR A 402 5.28 -5.26 -6.41
C THR A 402 5.30 -6.76 -6.58
N THR A 403 5.71 -7.48 -5.53
CA THR A 403 5.65 -8.93 -5.50
C THR A 403 4.65 -9.36 -4.44
N THR A 404 3.60 -10.07 -4.87
CA THR A 404 2.57 -10.61 -3.98
C THR A 404 2.47 -12.11 -4.22
N ALA A 405 2.53 -12.92 -3.15
CA ALA A 405 2.51 -14.39 -3.23
C ALA A 405 3.54 -15.01 -4.20
N GLY A 406 4.72 -14.36 -4.34
CA GLY A 406 5.78 -14.77 -5.27
C GLY A 406 5.54 -14.38 -6.73
N VAL A 407 4.48 -13.64 -7.04
CA VAL A 407 4.16 -13.16 -8.39
C VAL A 407 4.46 -11.67 -8.48
N THR A 408 5.31 -11.28 -9.43
CA THR A 408 5.62 -9.87 -9.69
C THR A 408 4.52 -9.24 -10.54
N ILE A 409 3.83 -8.26 -9.99
CA ILE A 409 2.79 -7.49 -10.68
C ILE A 409 3.39 -6.13 -11.04
N GLN A 410 3.38 -5.82 -12.33
CA GLN A 410 3.70 -4.50 -12.83
C GLN A 410 2.38 -3.76 -12.96
N ALA A 411 2.10 -2.86 -12.04
CA ALA A 411 0.95 -1.97 -12.08
C ALA A 411 1.23 -0.81 -11.12
N PRO A 412 0.70 0.39 -11.37
CA PRO A 412 0.73 1.45 -10.38
C PRO A 412 -0.05 1.02 -9.14
N GLN A 413 0.62 1.03 -8.00
CA GLN A 413 0.04 0.72 -6.69
C GLN A 413 0.52 1.77 -5.69
N LEU A 414 -0.29 2.11 -4.70
CA LEU A 414 0.20 2.89 -3.57
C LEU A 414 1.30 2.11 -2.85
N ASP A 415 2.34 2.81 -2.42
CA ASP A 415 3.45 2.20 -1.68
C ASP A 415 3.02 1.83 -0.26
N ILE A 416 2.45 0.64 -0.15
CA ILE A 416 1.94 0.04 1.09
C ILE A 416 2.76 -1.20 1.38
N ASN A 417 3.46 -1.19 2.51
CA ASN A 417 4.17 -2.36 3.01
C ASN A 417 3.32 -3.05 4.08
N THR A 418 2.93 -4.29 3.79
CA THR A 418 2.20 -5.15 4.72
C THR A 418 3.18 -6.02 5.50
N VAL A 419 3.01 -6.08 6.83
CA VAL A 419 3.71 -7.03 7.70
C VAL A 419 2.71 -8.00 8.33
N ALA A 420 3.11 -9.27 8.44
CA ALA A 420 2.33 -10.34 9.09
C ALA A 420 2.35 -10.24 10.63
N ALA A 421 2.14 -9.02 11.15
CA ALA A 421 2.01 -8.71 12.56
C ALA A 421 0.67 -7.97 12.74
N GLY A 422 -0.26 -8.55 13.50
CA GLY A 422 -1.56 -7.98 13.83
C GLY A 422 -2.05 -8.53 15.17
N GLY A 423 -3.28 -8.20 15.57
CA GLY A 423 -3.83 -8.64 16.87
C GLY A 423 -3.87 -10.17 17.04
N GLY A 424 -4.11 -10.90 15.96
CA GLY A 424 -4.18 -12.36 15.90
C GLY A 424 -2.84 -13.04 15.65
N SER A 425 -1.73 -12.32 15.46
CA SER A 425 -0.43 -12.95 15.25
C SER A 425 -0.04 -13.82 16.43
N ARG A 426 0.29 -15.08 16.15
CA ARG A 426 0.50 -16.12 17.17
C ARG A 426 1.80 -15.89 17.93
N LEU A 427 1.76 -16.19 19.22
CA LEU A 427 2.93 -16.10 20.11
C LEU A 427 3.64 -17.45 20.14
N HIS A 428 4.95 -17.44 19.89
CA HIS A 428 5.80 -18.62 19.88
C HIS A 428 7.03 -18.39 20.77
N PHE A 429 7.34 -19.38 21.60
CA PHE A 429 8.62 -19.45 22.30
C PHE A 429 9.39 -20.66 21.77
N ARG A 430 10.53 -20.41 21.11
CA ARG A 430 11.35 -21.47 20.50
C ARG A 430 12.83 -21.17 20.73
N ALA A 431 13.59 -22.17 21.16
CA ALA A 431 15.03 -22.08 21.39
C ALA A 431 15.44 -20.87 22.26
N GLY A 432 14.65 -20.53 23.29
CA GLY A 432 14.94 -19.40 24.19
C GLY A 432 14.59 -18.01 23.63
N LEU A 433 13.95 -17.93 22.47
CA LEU A 433 13.59 -16.68 21.81
C LEU A 433 12.07 -16.49 21.74
N PHE A 434 11.64 -15.25 21.94
CA PHE A 434 10.28 -14.79 21.69
C PHE A 434 10.11 -14.55 20.18
N ALA A 435 9.05 -15.12 19.59
CA ALA A 435 8.68 -14.91 18.20
C ALA A 435 7.18 -14.65 18.07
N VAL A 436 6.81 -13.75 17.17
CA VAL A 436 5.42 -13.38 16.88
C VAL A 436 5.18 -13.56 15.38
N GLY A 437 4.14 -14.32 15.01
CA GLY A 437 3.84 -14.64 13.62
C GLY A 437 4.88 -15.57 12.97
N PRO A 438 4.89 -15.69 11.62
CA PRO A 438 3.98 -15.04 10.67
C PRO A 438 2.55 -15.59 10.70
N ASP A 439 2.35 -16.75 11.35
CA ASP A 439 1.04 -17.37 11.48
C ASP A 439 0.07 -16.49 12.28
N SER A 440 -1.18 -16.43 11.84
CA SER A 440 -2.28 -15.74 12.53
C SER A 440 -3.29 -16.74 13.07
N ALA A 441 -3.85 -16.43 14.23
CA ALA A 441 -4.99 -17.13 14.80
C ALA A 441 -6.32 -16.77 14.09
N GLY A 442 -6.32 -15.70 13.28
CA GLY A 442 -7.47 -15.23 12.53
C GLY A 442 -8.62 -14.79 13.45
N ALA A 443 -9.86 -14.91 12.97
CA ALA A 443 -11.06 -14.72 13.79
C ALA A 443 -11.72 -16.05 14.22
N HIS A 444 -11.40 -17.12 13.49
CA HIS A 444 -11.82 -18.48 13.82
C HIS A 444 -10.65 -19.43 13.53
N PRO A 445 -10.11 -20.17 14.52
CA PRO A 445 -10.54 -20.23 15.92
C PRO A 445 -10.16 -18.99 16.75
N GLY A 446 -9.46 -18.01 16.18
CA GLY A 446 -9.15 -16.74 16.85
C GLY A 446 -8.10 -16.84 17.96
N PRO A 447 -7.79 -15.73 18.66
CA PRO A 447 -7.04 -15.73 19.92
C PRO A 447 -7.71 -16.58 21.02
N VAL A 448 -6.98 -16.95 22.07
CA VAL A 448 -7.54 -17.71 23.20
C VAL A 448 -8.73 -16.97 23.82
N CYS A 449 -8.62 -15.66 23.96
CA CYS A 449 -9.66 -14.80 24.52
C CYS A 449 -10.99 -14.81 23.74
N TYR A 450 -11.05 -15.37 22.51
CA TYR A 450 -12.28 -15.44 21.71
C TYR A 450 -13.16 -16.66 22.04
N LYS A 451 -12.71 -17.57 22.94
CA LYS A 451 -13.45 -18.76 23.37
C LYS A 451 -13.77 -19.78 22.25
N LYS A 452 -12.99 -19.77 21.16
CA LYS A 452 -13.19 -20.64 19.99
C LYS A 452 -12.08 -21.71 19.85
N GLY A 453 -11.31 -21.96 20.92
CA GLY A 453 -10.27 -23.01 20.96
C GLY A 453 -8.97 -22.62 20.23
N GLY A 454 -8.67 -21.32 20.18
CA GLY A 454 -7.54 -20.76 19.46
C GLY A 454 -6.19 -20.79 20.18
N ALA A 455 -5.20 -20.11 19.59
CA ALA A 455 -3.83 -20.02 20.13
C ALA A 455 -3.55 -18.63 20.73
N LEU A 456 -2.56 -18.55 21.63
CA LEU A 456 -2.12 -17.26 22.19
C LEU A 456 -1.70 -16.30 21.08
N ALA A 457 -2.22 -15.09 21.11
CA ALA A 457 -1.94 -14.03 20.13
C ALA A 457 -1.62 -12.67 20.77
N VAL A 458 -1.26 -11.68 19.98
CA VAL A 458 -0.97 -10.30 20.44
C VAL A 458 -2.15 -9.69 21.22
N THR A 459 -3.40 -9.96 20.81
CA THR A 459 -4.60 -9.53 21.53
C THR A 459 -4.70 -10.17 22.91
N ASP A 460 -4.29 -11.43 23.08
CA ASP A 460 -4.20 -12.07 24.39
C ASP A 460 -3.15 -11.36 25.27
N ALA A 461 -2.00 -10.97 24.70
CA ALA A 461 -0.98 -10.23 25.44
C ALA A 461 -1.51 -8.87 25.92
N ASN A 462 -2.16 -8.09 25.05
CA ASN A 462 -2.77 -6.81 25.44
C ASN A 462 -3.89 -6.97 26.48
N LEU A 463 -4.67 -8.06 26.41
CA LEU A 463 -5.66 -8.39 27.42
C LEU A 463 -5.00 -8.74 28.76
N ALA A 464 -3.97 -9.60 28.78
CA ALA A 464 -3.23 -9.96 29.98
C ALA A 464 -2.60 -8.74 30.66
N LEU A 465 -2.07 -7.81 29.86
CA LEU A 465 -1.47 -6.56 30.33
C LEU A 465 -2.50 -5.52 30.80
N GLY A 466 -3.81 -5.77 30.67
CA GLY A 466 -4.86 -4.81 31.03
C GLY A 466 -4.98 -3.61 30.08
N ARG A 467 -4.41 -3.71 28.87
CA ARG A 467 -4.50 -2.69 27.81
C ARG A 467 -5.83 -2.77 27.03
N VAL A 468 -6.50 -3.92 27.08
CA VAL A 468 -7.85 -4.15 26.53
C VAL A 468 -8.78 -4.58 27.67
N LEU A 469 -9.93 -3.92 27.78
CA LEU A 469 -10.89 -4.13 28.88
C LEU A 469 -12.11 -4.94 28.40
N PRO A 470 -12.33 -6.18 28.90
CA PRO A 470 -13.43 -7.04 28.47
C PRO A 470 -14.82 -6.43 28.62
N GLU A 471 -15.05 -5.60 29.64
CA GLU A 471 -16.34 -5.00 29.94
C GLU A 471 -16.79 -3.97 28.90
N HIS A 472 -15.84 -3.38 28.17
CA HIS A 472 -16.08 -2.36 27.16
C HIS A 472 -15.82 -2.87 25.74
N PHE A 473 -15.40 -4.12 25.60
CA PHE A 473 -15.24 -4.77 24.30
C PHE A 473 -16.59 -5.35 23.82
N PRO A 474 -16.90 -5.30 22.51
CA PRO A 474 -18.12 -5.91 21.98
C PRO A 474 -18.28 -7.37 22.41
N LYS A 475 -19.46 -7.70 22.97
CA LYS A 475 -19.81 -9.06 23.39
C LYS A 475 -20.24 -9.87 22.17
N ILE A 476 -19.27 -10.38 21.42
CA ILE A 476 -19.46 -11.13 20.17
C ILE A 476 -18.77 -12.49 20.19
N PHE A 477 -18.41 -13.00 21.38
CA PHE A 477 -17.64 -14.22 21.54
C PHE A 477 -18.45 -15.36 22.16
N GLY A 478 -17.84 -16.54 22.22
CA GLY A 478 -18.50 -17.75 22.70
C GLY A 478 -19.45 -18.39 21.67
N PRO A 479 -20.07 -19.53 22.01
CA PRO A 479 -20.94 -20.27 21.08
C PRO A 479 -22.20 -19.52 20.65
N GLY A 480 -22.68 -18.57 21.47
CA GLY A 480 -23.85 -17.73 21.20
C GLY A 480 -23.53 -16.33 20.66
N GLU A 481 -22.24 -15.99 20.50
CA GLU A 481 -21.75 -14.67 20.07
C GLU A 481 -22.32 -13.49 20.87
N ASP A 482 -22.47 -13.67 22.19
CA ASP A 482 -23.00 -12.71 23.14
C ASP A 482 -22.15 -12.59 24.42
N GLU A 483 -20.97 -13.24 24.44
CA GLU A 483 -20.07 -13.26 25.59
C GLU A 483 -18.90 -12.26 25.44
N PRO A 484 -18.34 -11.77 26.57
CA PRO A 484 -17.11 -10.97 26.57
C PRO A 484 -15.86 -11.83 26.37
N LEU A 485 -14.72 -11.16 26.16
CA LEU A 485 -13.39 -11.77 26.09
C LEU A 485 -13.07 -12.64 27.32
N ASP A 486 -12.41 -13.77 27.10
CA ASP A 486 -12.01 -14.70 28.16
C ASP A 486 -10.69 -14.34 28.84
N ALA A 487 -10.74 -13.43 29.81
CA ALA A 487 -9.57 -13.07 30.60
C ALA A 487 -8.99 -14.26 31.40
N ALA A 488 -9.84 -15.21 31.84
CA ALA A 488 -9.40 -16.36 32.62
C ALA A 488 -8.65 -17.38 31.75
N GLY A 489 -9.18 -17.67 30.56
CA GLY A 489 -8.52 -18.51 29.55
C GLY A 489 -7.17 -17.95 29.14
N THR A 490 -7.09 -16.65 28.86
CA THR A 490 -5.83 -15.97 28.54
C THR A 490 -4.82 -16.05 29.70
N ALA A 491 -5.25 -15.80 30.94
CA ALA A 491 -4.37 -15.89 32.11
C ALA A 491 -3.83 -17.31 32.34
N SER A 492 -4.67 -18.33 32.19
CA SER A 492 -4.25 -19.73 32.29
C SER A 492 -3.24 -20.11 31.21
N ALA A 493 -3.45 -19.65 29.97
CA ALA A 493 -2.54 -19.92 28.85
C ALA A 493 -1.19 -19.21 29.04
N PHE A 494 -1.17 -17.96 29.49
CA PHE A 494 0.08 -17.25 29.82
C PHE A 494 0.81 -17.86 31.01
N ALA A 495 0.10 -18.39 32.01
CA ALA A 495 0.73 -19.09 33.13
C ALA A 495 1.53 -20.31 32.65
N ALA A 496 0.96 -21.10 31.73
CA ALA A 496 1.65 -22.24 31.13
C ALA A 496 2.87 -21.79 30.30
N LEU A 497 2.70 -20.79 29.43
CA LEU A 497 3.80 -20.26 28.61
C LEU A 497 4.93 -19.66 29.46
N THR A 498 4.58 -18.98 30.55
CA THR A 498 5.55 -18.38 31.49
C THR A 498 6.36 -19.46 32.20
N ALA A 499 5.75 -20.60 32.53
CA ALA A 499 6.47 -21.75 33.10
C ALA A 499 7.51 -22.30 32.10
N ASP A 500 7.16 -22.43 30.82
CA ASP A 500 8.07 -22.89 29.78
C ASP A 500 9.23 -21.91 29.54
N VAL A 501 8.94 -20.60 29.51
CA VAL A 501 9.95 -19.54 29.40
C VAL A 501 10.91 -19.61 30.59
N ASN A 502 10.39 -19.69 31.81
CA ASN A 502 11.21 -19.72 33.02
C ASN A 502 12.05 -21.00 33.14
N ALA A 503 11.57 -22.14 32.63
CA ALA A 503 12.36 -23.35 32.54
C ALA A 503 13.59 -23.16 31.62
N ALA A 504 13.41 -22.48 30.49
CA ALA A 504 14.51 -22.17 29.56
C ALA A 504 15.46 -21.09 30.11
N GLU A 505 14.96 -20.04 30.75
CA GLU A 505 15.79 -19.00 31.39
C GLU A 505 16.62 -19.61 32.53
N ALA A 506 16.04 -20.52 33.33
CA ALA A 506 16.77 -21.25 34.36
C ALA A 506 17.89 -22.11 33.78
N ALA A 507 17.65 -22.81 32.66
CA ALA A 507 18.68 -23.57 31.95
C ALA A 507 19.81 -22.68 31.41
N ALA A 508 19.51 -21.40 31.10
CA ALA A 508 20.47 -20.40 30.67
C ALA A 508 21.11 -19.59 31.83
N GLY A 509 20.77 -19.89 33.09
CA GLY A 509 21.29 -19.18 34.26
C GLY A 509 20.75 -17.76 34.45
N ARG A 510 19.59 -17.43 33.87
CA ARG A 510 18.94 -16.11 33.94
C ARG A 510 17.79 -16.10 34.96
N PRO A 511 17.45 -14.92 35.53
CA PRO A 511 16.36 -14.82 36.51
C PRO A 511 15.00 -15.14 35.88
N PRO A 512 14.04 -15.66 36.68
CA PRO A 512 12.69 -15.92 36.21
C PRO A 512 11.96 -14.61 35.89
N LYS A 513 11.10 -14.66 34.88
CA LYS A 513 10.22 -13.57 34.45
C LYS A 513 8.79 -13.81 34.96
N SER A 514 8.11 -12.72 35.30
CA SER A 514 6.67 -12.70 35.59
C SER A 514 5.84 -12.87 34.31
N ALA A 515 4.56 -13.23 34.47
CA ALA A 515 3.64 -13.34 33.33
C ALA A 515 3.46 -12.00 32.58
N ASP A 516 3.51 -10.88 33.30
CA ASP A 516 3.45 -9.53 32.71
C ASP A 516 4.69 -9.23 31.86
N GLU A 517 5.89 -9.57 32.34
CA GLU A 517 7.14 -9.40 31.58
C GLU A 517 7.18 -10.30 30.34
N VAL A 518 6.65 -11.53 30.43
CA VAL A 518 6.52 -12.44 29.30
C VAL A 518 5.55 -11.87 28.25
N ALA A 519 4.36 -11.42 28.67
CA ALA A 519 3.38 -10.82 27.78
C ALA A 519 3.91 -9.52 27.12
N MET A 520 4.56 -8.65 27.89
CA MET A 520 5.19 -7.42 27.38
C MET A 520 6.33 -7.73 26.41
N GLY A 521 7.13 -8.77 26.67
CA GLY A 521 8.18 -9.23 25.76
C GLY A 521 7.65 -9.59 24.37
N PHE A 522 6.50 -10.26 24.30
CA PHE A 522 5.83 -10.52 23.01
C PHE A 522 5.31 -9.25 22.34
N VAL A 523 4.71 -8.32 23.09
CA VAL A 523 4.28 -7.01 22.55
C VAL A 523 5.47 -6.24 21.98
N ARG A 524 6.62 -6.26 22.66
CA ARG A 524 7.85 -5.62 22.18
C ARG A 524 8.36 -6.22 20.87
N VAL A 525 8.34 -7.56 20.75
CA VAL A 525 8.72 -8.24 19.50
C VAL A 525 7.74 -7.88 18.37
N ALA A 526 6.43 -7.83 18.65
CA ALA A 526 5.44 -7.41 17.67
C ALA A 526 5.66 -5.95 17.22
N ASN A 527 5.93 -5.04 18.15
CA ASN A 527 6.21 -3.62 17.86
C ASN A 527 7.46 -3.48 16.97
N GLU A 528 8.55 -4.18 17.28
CA GLU A 528 9.76 -4.12 16.47
C GLU A 528 9.55 -4.70 15.07
N ALA A 529 8.76 -5.79 14.93
CA ALA A 529 8.38 -6.30 13.63
C ALA A 529 7.60 -5.28 12.80
N MET A 530 6.73 -4.48 13.43
CA MET A 530 5.96 -3.41 12.81
C MET A 530 6.79 -2.14 12.51
N CYS A 531 7.86 -1.86 13.26
CA CYS A 531 8.78 -0.75 12.99
C CYS A 531 9.63 -0.96 11.73
N ARG A 532 10.00 -2.21 11.40
CA ARG A 532 10.81 -2.54 10.21
C ARG A 532 10.27 -2.00 8.88
N PRO A 533 9.00 -2.24 8.50
CA PRO A 533 8.44 -1.67 7.26
C PRO A 533 8.37 -0.13 7.30
N ILE A 534 8.18 0.49 8.46
CA ILE A 534 8.21 1.96 8.59
C ILE A 534 9.63 2.49 8.28
N ARG A 535 10.68 1.84 8.80
CA ARG A 535 12.08 2.19 8.47
C ARG A 535 12.41 1.97 6.99
N ALA A 536 11.82 0.95 6.37
CA ALA A 536 11.97 0.70 4.93
C ALA A 536 11.33 1.81 4.07
N LEU A 537 10.17 2.33 4.48
CA LEU A 537 9.50 3.44 3.79
C LEU A 537 10.14 4.81 4.05
N THR A 538 10.94 4.93 5.10
CA THR A 538 11.55 6.20 5.52
C THR A 538 13.05 6.20 5.33
N GLN A 539 13.80 5.63 6.28
CA GLN A 539 15.25 5.67 6.36
C GLN A 539 15.93 5.08 5.12
N MET A 540 15.43 3.94 4.61
CA MET A 540 16.00 3.31 3.40
C MET A 540 15.78 4.13 2.13
N LYS A 541 14.82 5.06 2.13
CA LYS A 541 14.53 6.00 1.04
C LYS A 541 15.09 7.41 1.28
N GLY A 542 15.91 7.58 2.32
CA GLY A 542 16.55 8.85 2.65
C GLY A 542 15.66 9.85 3.41
N TYR A 543 14.57 9.38 4.05
CA TYR A 543 13.71 10.21 4.89
C TYR A 543 13.97 9.99 6.38
N ASP A 544 13.87 11.06 7.17
CA ASP A 544 13.92 10.99 8.64
C ASP A 544 12.55 10.60 9.21
N ALA A 545 12.47 9.45 9.87
CA ALA A 545 11.24 8.96 10.50
C ALA A 545 10.73 9.90 11.61
N ALA A 546 11.62 10.53 12.38
CA ALA A 546 11.25 11.40 13.51
C ALA A 546 10.49 12.67 13.07
N ALA A 547 10.72 13.12 11.83
CA ALA A 547 10.04 14.26 11.23
C ALA A 547 8.58 13.97 10.80
N HIS A 548 8.08 12.75 11.02
CA HIS A 548 6.73 12.34 10.63
C HIS A 548 5.78 12.25 11.83
N VAL A 549 4.50 12.44 11.51
CA VAL A 549 3.38 12.14 12.40
C VAL A 549 2.97 10.69 12.17
N LEU A 550 2.76 9.92 13.24
CA LEU A 550 2.23 8.56 13.15
C LEU A 550 0.70 8.59 13.14
N ALA A 551 0.07 8.44 11.96
CA ALA A 551 -1.37 8.32 11.83
C ALA A 551 -1.81 6.86 12.04
N CYS A 552 -2.31 6.56 13.23
CA CYS A 552 -2.73 5.22 13.62
C CYS A 552 -4.23 5.01 13.35
N PHE A 553 -4.54 3.88 12.75
CA PHE A 553 -5.90 3.40 12.52
C PHE A 553 -5.95 1.88 12.55
N GLY A 554 -7.12 1.31 12.25
CA GLY A 554 -7.41 -0.08 12.56
C GLY A 554 -7.84 -0.27 14.02
N GLY A 555 -8.45 -1.41 14.32
CA GLY A 555 -9.03 -1.68 15.64
C GLY A 555 -7.99 -1.79 16.77
N ALA A 556 -6.76 -2.21 16.42
CA ALA A 556 -5.67 -2.42 17.37
C ALA A 556 -4.55 -1.37 17.29
N GLY A 557 -4.54 -0.49 16.28
CA GLY A 557 -3.41 0.42 16.05
C GLY A 557 -3.13 1.35 17.23
N GLY A 558 -4.18 1.87 17.86
CA GLY A 558 -4.08 2.71 19.06
C GLY A 558 -3.50 2.01 20.29
N GLN A 559 -3.41 0.68 20.32
CA GLN A 559 -2.86 -0.09 21.45
C GLN A 559 -1.32 -0.13 21.44
N HIS A 560 -0.72 0.11 20.27
CA HIS A 560 0.73 -0.01 20.02
C HIS A 560 1.38 1.33 19.64
N ALA A 561 0.58 2.37 19.40
CA ALA A 561 1.01 3.63 18.80
C ALA A 561 2.15 4.34 19.57
N CYS A 562 2.02 4.48 20.90
CA CYS A 562 3.03 5.14 21.74
C CYS A 562 4.40 4.45 21.66
N ALA A 563 4.42 3.11 21.80
CA ALA A 563 5.66 2.33 21.76
C ALA A 563 6.32 2.38 20.37
N ILE A 564 5.53 2.30 19.29
CA ILE A 564 6.05 2.40 17.91
C ILE A 564 6.60 3.80 17.63
N ALA A 565 5.87 4.85 18.00
CA ALA A 565 6.33 6.23 17.84
C ALA A 565 7.63 6.48 18.61
N ALA A 566 7.72 6.01 19.86
CA ALA A 566 8.92 6.11 20.67
C ALA A 566 10.12 5.37 20.04
N ALA A 567 9.92 4.15 19.53
CA ALA A 567 10.97 3.36 18.88
C ALA A 567 11.47 3.94 17.54
N LEU A 568 10.69 4.83 16.93
CA LEU A 568 11.02 5.53 15.68
C LEU A 568 11.43 6.99 15.90
N GLY A 569 11.44 7.47 17.14
CA GLY A 569 11.78 8.85 17.49
C GLY A 569 10.71 9.88 17.11
N MET A 570 9.46 9.46 16.85
CA MET A 570 8.35 10.36 16.52
C MET A 570 7.76 10.97 17.80
N SER A 571 7.44 12.26 17.76
CA SER A 571 6.88 13.01 18.90
C SER A 571 5.36 13.17 18.86
N THR A 572 4.74 12.93 17.71
CA THR A 572 3.30 13.16 17.52
C THR A 572 2.61 11.95 16.89
N ILE A 573 1.50 11.54 17.50
CA ILE A 573 0.60 10.50 17.03
C ILE A 573 -0.76 11.13 16.73
N PHE A 574 -1.41 10.64 15.69
CA PHE A 574 -2.76 11.03 15.33
C PHE A 574 -3.65 9.81 15.16
N VAL A 575 -4.81 9.80 15.81
CA VAL A 575 -5.83 8.74 15.70
C VAL A 575 -7.11 9.38 15.21
N HIS A 576 -7.56 8.97 14.02
CA HIS A 576 -8.79 9.49 13.44
C HIS A 576 -10.02 8.97 14.21
N ARG A 577 -11.08 9.78 14.33
CA ARG A 577 -12.34 9.40 15.00
C ARG A 577 -13.07 8.19 14.38
N TYR A 578 -12.70 7.86 13.15
CA TYR A 578 -13.20 6.71 12.41
C TYR A 578 -12.10 5.66 12.21
N ALA A 579 -11.09 5.61 13.10
CA ALA A 579 -9.92 4.74 12.99
C ALA A 579 -10.29 3.27 12.67
N GLY A 580 -11.33 2.72 13.31
CA GLY A 580 -11.76 1.34 13.09
C GLY A 580 -12.46 1.06 11.75
N VAL A 581 -12.77 2.09 10.95
CA VAL A 581 -13.40 2.01 9.61
C VAL A 581 -12.77 2.98 8.61
N LEU A 582 -11.52 3.43 8.86
CA LEU A 582 -10.92 4.55 8.13
C LEU A 582 -10.76 4.22 6.64
N SER A 583 -10.56 2.95 6.29
CA SER A 583 -10.50 2.48 4.90
C SER A 583 -11.79 2.76 4.14
N ALA A 584 -12.95 2.46 4.73
CA ALA A 584 -14.26 2.79 4.14
C ALA A 584 -14.48 4.31 4.02
N ALA A 585 -14.03 5.09 5.01
CA ALA A 585 -14.07 6.55 4.94
C ALA A 585 -13.11 7.12 3.87
N GLY A 586 -11.96 6.51 3.66
CA GLY A 586 -11.01 6.87 2.61
C GLY A 586 -11.54 6.52 1.21
N ILE A 587 -12.22 5.39 1.05
CA ILE A 587 -12.95 5.03 -0.18
C ILE A 587 -14.06 6.06 -0.49
N HIS A 588 -14.70 6.63 0.54
CA HIS A 588 -15.63 7.75 0.34
C HIS A 588 -14.95 8.99 -0.23
N LEU A 589 -13.74 9.30 0.24
CA LEU A 589 -12.95 10.45 -0.17
C LEU A 589 -12.19 10.25 -1.49
N ALA A 590 -12.02 9.01 -1.94
CA ALA A 590 -11.24 8.68 -3.12
C ALA A 590 -11.82 9.32 -4.39
N ASP A 591 -10.91 9.78 -5.24
CA ASP A 591 -11.24 10.33 -6.55
C ASP A 591 -11.41 9.22 -7.59
N VAL A 592 -12.15 9.50 -8.66
CA VAL A 592 -12.27 8.57 -9.79
C VAL A 592 -11.10 8.80 -10.73
N VAL A 593 -10.40 7.74 -11.13
CA VAL A 593 -9.19 7.85 -11.94
C VAL A 593 -9.32 7.13 -13.27
N ALA A 594 -8.67 7.68 -14.28
CA ALA A 594 -8.50 7.03 -15.58
C ALA A 594 -7.06 7.20 -16.05
N GLU A 595 -6.46 6.12 -16.53
CA GLU A 595 -5.04 6.11 -16.89
C GLU A 595 -4.81 5.59 -18.30
N ALA A 596 -3.86 6.18 -18.99
CA ALA A 596 -3.37 5.76 -20.29
C ALA A 596 -1.84 5.70 -20.27
N GLN A 597 -1.27 4.66 -20.88
CA GLN A 597 0.17 4.43 -20.94
C GLN A 597 0.54 3.80 -22.28
N GLU A 598 1.73 4.13 -22.77
CA GLU A 598 2.32 3.53 -23.97
C GLU A 598 3.86 3.47 -23.88
N PRO A 599 4.51 2.49 -24.53
CA PRO A 599 5.96 2.38 -24.55
C PRO A 599 6.57 3.50 -25.40
N ALA A 600 7.70 4.06 -24.99
CA ALA A 600 8.34 5.18 -25.68
C ALA A 600 9.72 4.83 -26.28
N ALA A 601 10.54 4.04 -25.58
CA ALA A 601 11.88 3.62 -25.98
C ALA A 601 12.76 4.74 -26.59
N ALA A 602 12.76 5.93 -25.98
CA ALA A 602 13.32 7.15 -26.57
C ALA A 602 14.47 7.73 -25.72
N ALA A 603 15.60 8.08 -26.34
CA ALA A 603 16.70 8.77 -25.66
C ALA A 603 16.44 10.28 -25.62
N LEU A 604 16.43 10.89 -24.43
CA LEU A 604 16.00 12.29 -24.25
C LEU A 604 16.89 13.31 -24.98
N GLY A 605 18.17 13.01 -25.17
CA GLY A 605 19.13 13.89 -25.87
C GLY A 605 18.99 13.92 -27.41
N GLY A 606 18.03 13.21 -27.99
CA GLY A 606 17.79 13.21 -29.43
C GLY A 606 17.03 14.45 -29.93
N GLU A 607 17.36 14.92 -31.13
CA GLU A 607 16.67 16.06 -31.75
C GLU A 607 15.17 15.77 -31.97
N GLY A 608 14.30 16.67 -31.52
CA GLY A 608 12.84 16.53 -31.66
C GLY A 608 12.17 15.48 -30.75
N VAL A 609 12.94 14.74 -29.95
CA VAL A 609 12.41 13.66 -29.09
C VAL A 609 11.46 14.20 -28.02
N LEU A 610 11.85 15.27 -27.32
CA LEU A 610 11.00 15.88 -26.29
C LEU A 610 9.67 16.39 -26.87
N ALA A 611 9.67 16.98 -28.07
CA ALA A 611 8.45 17.42 -28.74
C ALA A 611 7.54 16.24 -29.11
N SER A 612 8.12 15.13 -29.57
CA SER A 612 7.39 13.88 -29.84
C SER A 612 6.77 13.30 -28.57
N LEU A 613 7.54 13.20 -27.47
CA LEU A 613 7.06 12.72 -26.18
C LEU A 613 5.95 13.63 -25.61
N ALA A 614 6.08 14.94 -25.76
CA ALA A 614 5.05 15.90 -25.35
C ALA A 614 3.72 15.69 -26.09
N ALA A 615 3.76 15.54 -27.42
CA ALA A 615 2.56 15.29 -28.23
C ALA A 615 1.87 13.97 -27.86
N ARG A 616 2.67 12.94 -27.60
CA ARG A 616 2.19 11.62 -27.16
C ARG A 616 1.54 11.68 -25.78
N LEU A 617 2.18 12.35 -24.82
CA LEU A 617 1.60 12.58 -23.49
C LEU A 617 0.27 13.34 -23.56
N GLU A 618 0.14 14.30 -24.47
CA GLU A 618 -1.11 15.04 -24.65
C GLU A 618 -2.23 14.16 -25.21
N ALA A 619 -1.92 13.27 -26.15
CA ALA A 619 -2.89 12.30 -26.66
C ALA A 619 -3.35 11.32 -25.56
N LEU A 620 -2.43 10.84 -24.71
CA LEU A 620 -2.76 10.00 -23.56
C LEU A 620 -3.61 10.76 -22.52
N ALA A 621 -3.24 12.01 -22.24
CA ALA A 621 -3.95 12.90 -21.33
C ALA A 621 -5.40 13.11 -21.76
N GLU A 622 -5.64 13.42 -23.03
CA GLU A 622 -6.98 13.60 -23.56
C GLU A 622 -7.79 12.30 -23.60
N SER A 623 -7.16 11.17 -23.92
CA SER A 623 -7.79 9.84 -23.85
C SER A 623 -8.23 9.47 -22.43
N ALA A 624 -7.42 9.79 -21.42
CA ALA A 624 -7.77 9.61 -20.01
C ALA A 624 -8.89 10.57 -19.57
N ALA A 625 -8.80 11.85 -19.91
CA ALA A 625 -9.80 12.86 -19.58
C ALA A 625 -11.17 12.56 -20.22
N ALA A 626 -11.18 12.13 -21.49
CA ALA A 626 -12.40 11.76 -22.21
C ALA A 626 -13.18 10.62 -21.52
N ARG A 627 -12.47 9.65 -20.93
CA ARG A 627 -13.10 8.57 -20.14
C ARG A 627 -13.76 9.08 -18.86
N LEU A 628 -13.21 10.10 -18.22
CA LEU A 628 -13.86 10.73 -17.06
C LEU A 628 -15.05 11.61 -17.46
N ARG A 629 -14.96 12.33 -18.59
CA ARG A 629 -16.11 13.07 -19.13
C ARG A 629 -17.28 12.15 -19.46
N ALA A 630 -17.01 10.97 -20.02
CA ALA A 630 -18.02 9.95 -20.27
C ALA A 630 -18.71 9.44 -18.99
N GLN A 631 -18.05 9.55 -17.84
CA GLN A 631 -18.61 9.23 -16.51
C GLN A 631 -19.34 10.40 -15.85
N GLY A 632 -19.44 11.56 -16.52
CA GLY A 632 -20.20 12.72 -16.06
C GLY A 632 -19.39 13.78 -15.32
N PHE A 633 -18.05 13.70 -15.32
CA PHE A 633 -17.19 14.74 -14.76
C PHE A 633 -17.05 15.92 -15.72
N GLY A 634 -17.20 17.15 -15.22
CA GLY A 634 -16.96 18.38 -16.00
C GLY A 634 -15.47 18.76 -16.02
N ASP A 635 -15.04 19.52 -17.02
CA ASP A 635 -13.61 19.89 -17.20
C ASP A 635 -13.01 20.59 -15.97
N GLY A 636 -13.79 21.41 -15.26
CA GLY A 636 -13.33 22.09 -14.04
C GLY A 636 -13.10 21.16 -12.83
N SER A 637 -13.51 19.89 -12.93
CA SER A 637 -13.33 18.85 -11.90
C SER A 637 -12.32 17.78 -12.30
N ILE A 638 -11.74 17.87 -13.50
CA ILE A 638 -10.75 16.92 -14.00
C ILE A 638 -9.36 17.56 -13.87
N ARG A 639 -8.46 16.87 -13.18
CA ARG A 639 -7.02 17.17 -13.13
C ARG A 639 -6.27 16.11 -13.93
N VAL A 640 -5.25 16.51 -14.69
CA VAL A 640 -4.41 15.57 -15.44
C VAL A 640 -2.96 15.73 -15.07
N GLU A 641 -2.31 14.61 -14.77
CA GLU A 641 -0.90 14.49 -14.45
C GLU A 641 -0.19 13.66 -15.52
N ARG A 642 1.02 14.06 -15.88
CA ARG A 642 1.81 13.48 -16.97
C ARG A 642 3.14 13.00 -16.41
N PHE A 643 3.56 11.81 -16.85
CA PHE A 643 4.75 11.13 -16.32
C PHE A 643 5.55 10.49 -17.45
N LEU A 644 6.87 10.49 -17.28
CA LEU A 644 7.81 9.70 -18.07
C LEU A 644 8.52 8.70 -17.15
N ASN A 645 8.60 7.45 -17.57
CA ASN A 645 9.40 6.45 -16.86
C ASN A 645 10.85 6.50 -17.36
N LEU A 646 11.73 7.09 -16.56
CA LEU A 646 13.08 7.47 -16.99
C LEU A 646 14.15 6.60 -16.33
N ARG A 647 15.20 6.28 -17.07
CA ARG A 647 16.39 5.60 -16.54
C ARG A 647 17.66 6.04 -17.21
N TYR A 648 18.78 5.75 -16.57
CA TYR A 648 20.08 5.87 -17.21
C TYR A 648 20.29 4.75 -18.25
N GLN A 649 20.93 5.09 -19.36
CA GLN A 649 21.27 4.10 -20.37
C GLN A 649 22.16 3.00 -19.78
N GLY A 650 21.82 1.75 -20.08
CA GLY A 650 22.52 0.58 -19.57
C GLY A 650 22.18 0.19 -18.13
N THR A 651 21.22 0.86 -17.48
CA THR A 651 20.61 0.41 -16.22
C THR A 651 19.24 -0.22 -16.49
N ASP A 652 18.72 -0.96 -15.51
CA ASP A 652 17.39 -1.61 -15.53
C ASP A 652 16.37 -0.95 -14.58
N VAL A 653 16.86 -0.13 -13.64
CA VAL A 653 16.07 0.69 -12.71
C VAL A 653 15.56 1.94 -13.42
N ALA A 654 14.23 2.06 -13.49
CA ALA A 654 13.54 3.23 -14.01
C ALA A 654 12.75 3.93 -12.88
N VAL A 655 12.70 5.25 -12.95
CA VAL A 655 12.05 6.12 -11.97
C VAL A 655 10.94 6.88 -12.70
N MET A 656 9.70 6.70 -12.24
CA MET A 656 8.56 7.42 -12.76
C MET A 656 8.67 8.90 -12.38
N THR A 657 8.86 9.74 -13.38
CA THR A 657 9.19 11.16 -13.21
C THR A 657 8.04 12.03 -13.72
N PRO A 658 7.42 12.88 -12.88
CA PRO A 658 6.39 13.81 -13.34
C PRO A 658 7.02 14.82 -14.29
N TRP A 659 6.33 15.12 -15.39
CA TRP A 659 6.80 16.10 -16.36
C TRP A 659 5.62 16.86 -16.96
N ASP A 660 5.67 18.18 -16.86
CA ASP A 660 4.75 19.07 -17.54
C ASP A 660 5.45 19.67 -18.77
N PRO A 661 5.09 19.24 -20.00
CA PRO A 661 5.70 19.77 -21.21
C PRO A 661 5.52 21.28 -21.39
N SER A 662 4.50 21.88 -20.78
CA SER A 662 4.24 23.32 -20.88
C SER A 662 5.17 24.17 -20.00
N SER A 663 5.84 23.56 -19.02
CA SER A 663 6.76 24.25 -18.11
C SER A 663 8.08 24.67 -18.78
N GLY A 664 8.41 24.07 -19.92
CA GLY A 664 9.72 24.23 -20.58
C GLY A 664 10.89 23.57 -19.82
N ALA A 665 10.64 22.88 -18.70
CA ALA A 665 11.66 22.17 -17.94
C ALA A 665 12.08 20.87 -18.63
N ASP A 666 13.37 20.56 -18.55
CA ASP A 666 13.90 19.26 -18.99
C ASP A 666 13.52 18.18 -17.97
N PRO A 667 12.85 17.09 -18.37
CA PRO A 667 12.48 16.02 -17.45
C PRO A 667 13.69 15.32 -16.81
N SER A 668 14.90 15.45 -17.40
CA SER A 668 16.14 14.88 -16.88
C SER A 668 16.54 15.46 -15.52
N ASP A 669 16.22 16.72 -15.24
CA ASP A 669 16.57 17.38 -13.97
C ASP A 669 15.73 16.82 -12.81
N ALA A 670 14.41 16.68 -13.03
CA ALA A 670 13.50 16.07 -12.07
C ALA A 670 13.88 14.59 -11.80
N PHE A 671 14.26 13.87 -12.85
CA PHE A 671 14.78 12.50 -12.75
C PHE A 671 16.06 12.45 -11.91
N ALA A 672 17.06 13.29 -12.20
CA ALA A 672 18.32 13.30 -11.47
C ALA A 672 18.12 13.64 -9.98
N ALA A 673 17.20 14.56 -9.66
CA ALA A 673 16.86 14.90 -8.28
C ALA A 673 16.17 13.74 -7.55
N ALA A 674 15.24 13.04 -8.21
CA ALA A 674 14.58 11.86 -7.66
C ALA A 674 15.59 10.71 -7.44
N TYR A 675 16.41 10.43 -8.45
CA TYR A 675 17.43 9.38 -8.41
C TYR A 675 18.47 9.64 -7.31
N LYS A 676 18.93 10.89 -7.15
CA LYS A 676 19.88 11.25 -6.08
C LYS A 676 19.29 11.08 -4.69
N ARG A 677 18.00 11.35 -4.49
CA ARG A 677 17.34 11.17 -3.20
C ARG A 677 17.23 9.70 -2.84
N GLU A 678 16.85 8.86 -3.79
CA GLU A 678 16.62 7.42 -3.56
C GLU A 678 17.94 6.63 -3.44
N PHE A 679 18.94 6.93 -4.28
CA PHE A 679 20.18 6.14 -4.34
C PHE A 679 21.41 6.86 -3.76
N GLY A 680 21.33 8.16 -3.46
CA GLY A 680 22.45 8.94 -2.91
C GLY A 680 23.47 9.46 -3.94
N PHE A 681 23.34 9.09 -5.23
CA PHE A 681 24.25 9.49 -6.30
C PHE A 681 23.52 9.72 -7.63
N VAL A 682 24.21 10.19 -8.67
CA VAL A 682 23.71 10.29 -10.06
C VAL A 682 24.73 9.70 -11.02
N LEU A 683 24.30 9.26 -12.21
CA LEU A 683 25.19 8.70 -13.23
C LEU A 683 25.39 9.68 -14.39
N ALA A 684 26.63 9.80 -14.86
CA ALA A 684 26.95 10.56 -16.08
C ALA A 684 26.68 9.72 -17.34
N ARG A 685 25.41 9.36 -17.56
CA ARG A 685 24.96 8.56 -18.72
C ARG A 685 23.73 9.21 -19.37
N PRO A 686 23.48 8.98 -20.67
CA PRO A 686 22.25 9.44 -21.32
C PRO A 686 21.00 8.91 -20.61
N VAL A 687 19.95 9.73 -20.55
CA VAL A 687 18.66 9.34 -19.99
C VAL A 687 17.74 8.83 -21.11
N VAL A 688 17.04 7.74 -20.83
CA VAL A 688 16.11 7.06 -21.75
C VAL A 688 14.73 6.99 -21.11
N ALA A 689 13.70 7.32 -21.88
CA ALA A 689 12.31 7.11 -21.55
C ALA A 689 11.86 5.73 -22.03
N ASP A 690 11.50 4.85 -21.09
CA ASP A 690 10.98 3.52 -21.41
C ASP A 690 9.50 3.59 -21.81
N ASP A 691 8.70 4.40 -21.11
CA ASP A 691 7.28 4.60 -21.36
C ASP A 691 6.80 6.01 -20.96
N ALA A 692 5.62 6.37 -21.49
CA ALA A 692 4.92 7.61 -21.21
C ALA A 692 3.52 7.29 -20.64
N ARG A 693 3.12 8.03 -19.60
CA ARG A 693 1.87 7.80 -18.88
C ARG A 693 1.14 9.10 -18.57
N ALA A 694 -0.18 9.07 -18.69
CA ALA A 694 -1.05 10.15 -18.22
C ALA A 694 -2.13 9.59 -17.28
N ARG A 695 -2.34 10.30 -16.17
CA ARG A 695 -3.39 10.01 -15.18
C ARG A 695 -4.35 11.18 -15.12
N ALA A 696 -5.62 10.93 -15.40
CA ALA A 696 -6.69 11.87 -15.18
C ALA A 696 -7.44 11.52 -13.89
N THR A 697 -7.77 12.54 -13.10
CA THR A 697 -8.42 12.42 -11.79
C THR A 697 -9.67 13.29 -11.77
N GLY A 698 -10.82 12.68 -11.55
CA GLY A 698 -12.11 13.33 -11.35
C GLY A 698 -12.35 13.57 -9.88
N CYS A 699 -12.22 14.83 -9.44
CA CYS A 699 -12.27 15.18 -8.03
C CYS A 699 -13.68 14.98 -7.43
N CYS A 700 -13.76 14.20 -6.36
CA CYS A 700 -14.99 13.97 -5.60
C CYS A 700 -15.15 15.00 -4.46
N ALA A 701 -16.38 15.15 -3.95
CA ALA A 701 -16.67 16.10 -2.88
C ALA A 701 -15.98 15.69 -1.56
N ALA A 702 -15.47 16.67 -0.82
CA ALA A 702 -14.84 16.45 0.49
C ALA A 702 -15.87 16.14 1.59
N LEU A 703 -15.42 15.47 2.66
CA LEU A 703 -16.19 15.41 3.91
C LEU A 703 -16.44 16.86 4.40
N PRO A 704 -17.65 17.21 4.86
CA PRO A 704 -17.91 18.49 5.50
C PRO A 704 -16.99 18.67 6.71
N GLU A 705 -16.18 19.73 6.72
CA GLU A 705 -15.41 20.11 7.90
C GLU A 705 -16.37 20.62 8.99
N THR A 706 -16.34 19.99 10.16
CA THR A 706 -17.00 20.52 11.35
C THR A 706 -16.07 21.52 12.02
N LYS A 707 -16.06 22.76 11.53
CA LYS A 707 -15.43 23.88 12.23
C LYS A 707 -16.25 24.26 13.46
N ALA A 708 -16.22 23.43 14.50
CA ALA A 708 -16.60 23.85 15.83
C ALA A 708 -15.38 24.53 16.47
N ALA A 709 -15.44 25.84 16.68
CA ALA A 709 -14.46 26.51 17.51
C ALA A 709 -14.60 25.96 18.94
N ALA A 710 -13.52 25.40 19.49
CA ALA A 710 -13.54 24.87 20.86
C ALA A 710 -13.70 26.03 21.86
N PRO A 711 -14.71 26.00 22.75
CA PRO A 711 -14.67 26.77 23.99
C PRO A 711 -13.53 26.26 24.88
N ALA A 712 -13.18 27.00 25.95
CA ALA A 712 -12.23 26.52 26.94
C ALA A 712 -12.62 25.10 27.42
N PRO A 713 -11.69 24.13 27.43
CA PRO A 713 -12.03 22.74 27.67
C PRO A 713 -12.57 22.56 29.10
N PRO A 714 -13.68 21.83 29.29
CA PRO A 714 -14.16 21.47 30.61
C PRO A 714 -13.16 20.54 31.34
N PRO A 715 -13.23 20.43 32.68
CA PRO A 715 -12.45 19.44 33.42
C PRO A 715 -12.78 18.01 32.97
N LEU A 716 -11.83 17.09 33.20
CA LEU A 716 -12.00 15.68 32.83
C LEU A 716 -13.28 15.09 33.45
N PRO A 717 -14.12 14.38 32.67
CA PRO A 717 -15.26 13.66 33.23
C PRO A 717 -14.77 12.53 34.14
N ALA A 718 -15.67 12.01 34.96
CA ALA A 718 -15.37 10.80 35.74
C ALA A 718 -15.03 9.64 34.78
N PRO A 719 -13.99 8.85 35.08
CA PRO A 719 -13.65 7.70 34.25
C PRO A 719 -14.77 6.65 34.26
N LEU A 720 -14.94 5.95 33.14
CA LEU A 720 -15.89 4.83 33.02
C LEU A 720 -15.53 3.68 33.95
N SER A 721 -14.23 3.38 34.05
CA SER A 721 -13.66 2.40 34.98
C SER A 721 -12.20 2.74 35.26
N VAL A 722 -11.64 2.14 36.31
CA VAL A 722 -10.20 2.17 36.60
C VAL A 722 -9.74 0.74 36.73
N ALA A 723 -8.80 0.32 35.88
CA ALA A 723 -8.29 -1.04 35.82
C ALA A 723 -6.75 -1.04 35.88
N PRO A 724 -6.11 -2.05 36.51
CA PRO A 724 -4.66 -2.13 36.53
C PRO A 724 -4.12 -2.52 35.15
N ALA A 725 -3.29 -1.68 34.54
CA ALA A 725 -2.60 -1.94 33.27
C ALA A 725 -1.08 -1.94 33.46
N TYR A 726 -0.37 -2.77 32.69
CA TYR A 726 1.09 -2.91 32.75
C TYR A 726 1.77 -2.16 31.61
N PHE A 727 2.76 -1.34 31.96
CA PHE A 727 3.62 -0.58 31.03
C PHE A 727 5.09 -0.88 31.31
N GLU A 728 5.93 -0.86 30.27
CA GLU A 728 7.37 -1.19 30.42
C GLU A 728 8.08 -0.22 31.38
N THR A 729 7.73 1.07 31.35
CA THR A 729 8.35 2.11 32.20
C THR A 729 7.77 2.23 33.60
N ALA A 730 6.53 1.77 33.82
CA ALA A 730 5.80 2.01 35.08
C ALA A 730 5.35 0.73 35.81
N GLY A 731 5.52 -0.45 35.21
CA GLY A 731 4.95 -1.70 35.71
C GLY A 731 3.42 -1.66 35.71
N ARG A 732 2.79 -2.42 36.62
CA ARG A 732 1.32 -2.50 36.73
C ARG A 732 0.77 -1.36 37.60
N VAL A 733 0.03 -0.44 36.98
CA VAL A 733 -0.51 0.78 37.62
C VAL A 733 -2.02 0.93 37.42
N PRO A 734 -2.77 1.50 38.38
CA PRO A 734 -4.18 1.82 38.18
C PRO A 734 -4.34 2.83 37.04
N THR A 735 -5.07 2.44 36.00
CA THR A 735 -5.19 3.22 34.76
C THR A 735 -6.67 3.58 34.53
N PRO A 736 -7.02 4.87 34.46
CA PRO A 736 -8.39 5.30 34.19
C PRO A 736 -8.76 5.10 32.71
N ALA A 737 -10.00 4.64 32.49
CA ALA A 737 -10.59 4.48 31.17
C ALA A 737 -11.64 5.57 30.91
N TYR A 738 -11.54 6.28 29.79
CA TYR A 738 -12.47 7.33 29.38
C TYR A 738 -13.16 6.94 28.07
N GLY A 739 -14.46 7.21 27.97
CA GLY A 739 -15.17 7.06 26.70
C GLY A 739 -14.84 8.23 25.77
N LEU A 740 -14.32 7.97 24.58
CA LEU A 740 -13.97 9.03 23.61
C LEU A 740 -15.16 9.96 23.29
N PRO A 741 -16.42 9.48 23.13
CA PRO A 741 -17.57 10.36 22.93
C PRO A 741 -17.93 11.26 24.12
N SER A 742 -17.39 11.00 25.31
CA SER A 742 -17.61 11.82 26.51
C SER A 742 -16.61 12.96 26.68
N LEU A 743 -15.54 12.96 25.88
CA LEU A 743 -14.50 13.99 25.90
C LEU A 743 -14.88 15.14 24.96
N ALA A 744 -14.69 16.37 25.41
CA ALA A 744 -14.94 17.57 24.62
C ALA A 744 -13.73 17.94 23.75
N PRO A 745 -13.92 18.62 22.61
CA PRO A 745 -12.81 19.21 21.86
C PRO A 745 -11.92 20.11 22.72
N GLY A 746 -10.60 20.05 22.51
CA GLY A 746 -9.56 20.75 23.27
C GLY A 746 -9.18 20.09 24.59
N GLN A 747 -9.89 19.06 25.03
CA GLN A 747 -9.66 18.41 26.31
C GLN A 747 -8.40 17.52 26.28
N ARG A 748 -7.57 17.62 27.32
CA ARG A 748 -6.31 16.87 27.46
C ARG A 748 -6.43 15.75 28.51
N VAL A 749 -5.87 14.58 28.19
CA VAL A 749 -5.83 13.38 29.03
C VAL A 749 -4.37 12.95 29.16
N PRO A 750 -3.71 13.16 30.31
CA PRO A 750 -2.35 12.68 30.53
C PRO A 750 -2.33 11.15 30.70
N GLY A 751 -1.28 10.51 30.20
CA GLY A 751 -1.01 9.09 30.43
C GLY A 751 -0.53 8.80 31.86
N PRO A 752 -0.70 7.56 32.37
CA PRO A 752 -1.33 6.41 31.73
C PRO A 752 -2.87 6.55 31.68
N ALA A 753 -3.46 6.32 30.51
CA ALA A 753 -4.92 6.32 30.33
C ALA A 753 -5.35 5.41 29.18
N ILE A 754 -6.61 4.95 29.20
CA ILE A 754 -7.22 4.18 28.10
C ILE A 754 -8.40 4.98 27.55
N LEU A 755 -8.40 5.25 26.25
CA LEU A 755 -9.53 5.88 25.56
C LEU A 755 -10.31 4.80 24.81
N ILE A 756 -11.59 4.70 25.11
CA ILE A 756 -12.50 3.69 24.58
C ILE A 756 -13.43 4.34 23.57
N ASP A 757 -13.39 3.85 22.34
CA ASP A 757 -14.39 4.14 21.33
C ASP A 757 -15.19 2.87 21.00
N SER A 758 -16.33 3.06 20.37
CA SER A 758 -17.19 2.00 19.84
C SER A 758 -16.50 1.04 18.87
N ILE A 759 -15.39 1.47 18.25
CA ILE A 759 -14.69 0.72 17.19
C ILE A 759 -13.17 0.57 17.41
N SER A 760 -12.60 1.15 18.48
CA SER A 760 -11.15 1.09 18.75
C SER A 760 -10.83 1.33 20.23
N THR A 761 -9.63 0.92 20.63
CA THR A 761 -9.06 1.21 21.96
C THR A 761 -7.72 1.91 21.76
N VAL A 762 -7.55 3.07 22.36
CA VAL A 762 -6.30 3.85 22.33
C VAL A 762 -5.67 3.82 23.71
N VAL A 763 -4.40 3.40 23.77
CA VAL A 763 -3.63 3.35 25.01
C VAL A 763 -2.70 4.57 25.02
N VAL A 764 -2.90 5.45 25.98
CA VAL A 764 -2.01 6.59 26.25
C VAL A 764 -1.00 6.12 27.28
N GLU A 765 0.22 5.80 26.85
CA GLU A 765 1.28 5.32 27.74
C GLU A 765 1.84 6.46 28.63
N PRO A 766 2.49 6.14 29.77
CA PRO A 766 3.20 7.15 30.56
C PRO A 766 4.16 7.98 29.70
N GLY A 767 4.23 9.30 29.94
CA GLY A 767 5.04 10.24 29.15
C GLY A 767 4.38 10.71 27.84
N TRP A 768 3.09 10.42 27.65
CA TRP A 768 2.28 10.92 26.54
C TRP A 768 1.04 11.63 27.06
N THR A 769 0.62 12.67 26.35
CA THR A 769 -0.63 13.39 26.60
C THR A 769 -1.52 13.34 25.36
N ALA A 770 -2.76 12.85 25.52
CA ALA A 770 -3.77 12.87 24.47
C ALA A 770 -4.60 14.16 24.51
N ALA A 771 -4.98 14.69 23.35
CA ALA A 771 -5.83 15.84 23.17
C ALA A 771 -6.90 15.56 22.10
N VAL A 772 -8.16 15.89 22.40
CA VAL A 772 -9.26 15.75 21.43
C VAL A 772 -9.30 16.98 20.51
N THR A 773 -9.26 16.80 19.20
CA THR A 773 -9.30 17.92 18.24
C THR A 773 -10.73 18.41 18.00
N GLY A 774 -10.89 19.58 17.36
CA GLY A 774 -12.19 20.14 16.96
C GLY A 774 -13.12 19.18 16.20
N ASP A 775 -12.55 18.31 15.38
CA ASP A 775 -13.29 17.31 14.58
C ASP A 775 -13.56 16.00 15.34
N GLY A 776 -13.09 15.88 16.58
CA GLY A 776 -13.25 14.69 17.44
C GLY A 776 -12.17 13.63 17.23
N ASN A 777 -11.04 13.97 16.59
CA ASN A 777 -9.88 13.08 16.48
C ASN A 777 -9.05 13.13 17.77
N VAL A 778 -8.13 12.19 17.95
CA VAL A 778 -7.17 12.20 19.07
C VAL A 778 -5.79 12.51 18.53
N ARG A 779 -5.17 13.57 19.05
CA ARG A 779 -3.74 13.85 18.88
C ARG A 779 -3.04 13.42 20.18
N MET A 780 -1.92 12.72 20.09
CA MET A 780 -1.09 12.45 21.26
C MET A 780 0.29 13.03 21.02
N ASP A 781 0.77 13.80 21.99
CA ASP A 781 2.10 14.38 21.99
C ASP A 781 2.92 13.73 23.10
N ARG A 782 4.20 13.51 22.83
CA ARG A 782 5.16 13.10 23.87
C ARG A 782 5.39 14.29 24.80
N ASP A 783 5.42 14.04 26.10
CA ASP A 783 5.67 15.09 27.08
C ASP A 783 7.15 15.53 26.98
N ASP A 784 7.41 16.85 26.97
CA ASP A 784 8.72 17.46 26.66
C ASP A 784 9.83 17.19 27.70
N ASP A 785 9.58 16.39 28.74
CA ASP A 785 10.52 16.12 29.85
C ASP A 785 11.31 14.81 29.75
N GLU A 786 11.14 14.03 28.67
CA GLU A 786 12.05 12.91 28.36
C GLU A 786 12.48 12.95 26.90
N ALA A 787 13.57 13.68 26.65
CA ALA A 787 14.46 13.35 25.56
C ALA A 787 14.67 11.82 25.54
N PRO A 788 14.70 11.16 24.38
CA PRO A 788 14.96 9.72 24.34
C PRO A 788 16.23 9.47 25.15
N PRO A 789 16.31 8.40 25.97
CA PRO A 789 17.61 7.91 26.37
C PRO A 789 18.34 7.63 25.06
N GLY A 790 19.24 8.54 24.67
CA GLY A 790 20.13 8.30 23.55
C GLY A 790 20.78 6.96 23.83
N ASP A 791 20.82 6.09 22.82
CA ASP A 791 21.47 4.79 22.88
C ASP A 791 22.89 4.94 23.47
N ALA A 792 22.98 4.83 24.79
CA ALA A 792 24.22 4.80 25.55
C ALA A 792 24.53 3.36 25.98
N ASP A 793 23.77 2.36 25.48
CA ASP A 793 24.09 0.95 25.71
C ASP A 793 23.90 0.03 24.48
N ALA A 794 23.87 0.61 23.27
CA ALA A 794 24.18 -0.13 22.03
C ALA A 794 25.67 -0.04 21.64
N GLY A 795 26.51 0.47 22.55
CA GLY A 795 27.96 0.67 22.36
C GLY A 795 28.87 -0.19 23.25
N ALA A 796 28.33 -0.99 24.18
CA ALA A 796 29.15 -1.75 25.15
C ALA A 796 29.00 -3.28 25.06
N ALA A 797 28.45 -3.81 23.96
CA ALA A 797 28.49 -5.24 23.62
C ALA A 797 29.22 -5.54 22.29
N ALA A 798 29.99 -4.57 21.78
CA ALA A 798 30.81 -4.73 20.58
C ALA A 798 32.27 -4.26 20.78
N ALA A 799 32.75 -4.25 22.02
CA ALA A 799 34.15 -3.96 22.36
C ALA A 799 34.59 -4.80 23.57
N GLY A 800 34.80 -6.09 23.34
CA GLY A 800 35.22 -7.01 24.40
C GLY A 800 35.42 -8.44 23.93
N ASP A 801 36.05 -8.65 22.76
CA ASP A 801 36.64 -9.97 22.44
C ASP A 801 37.72 -9.86 21.34
N ALA A 802 38.68 -8.96 21.55
CA ALA A 802 39.86 -8.83 20.70
C ALA A 802 41.12 -8.56 21.55
N ALA A 803 41.44 -9.50 22.45
CA ALA A 803 42.80 -9.69 22.99
C ALA A 803 42.84 -10.94 23.88
N ASP A 804 43.19 -12.09 23.30
CA ASP A 804 44.25 -12.97 23.83
C ASP A 804 44.32 -14.26 23.02
N GLY A 805 45.54 -14.65 22.63
CA GLY A 805 45.78 -15.93 21.97
C GLY A 805 46.88 -15.98 20.93
N ALA A 806 47.90 -15.12 21.00
CA ALA A 806 49.17 -15.37 20.33
C ALA A 806 50.10 -16.14 21.29
N ALA A 807 50.25 -17.45 21.10
CA ALA A 807 51.51 -18.16 21.37
C ALA A 807 51.48 -19.66 20.95
N ALA A 808 52.50 -20.01 20.17
CA ALA A 808 53.27 -21.26 20.20
C ALA A 808 52.67 -22.57 19.65
N ALA A 809 53.17 -22.95 18.47
CA ALA A 809 53.94 -24.19 18.19
C ALA A 809 54.14 -24.25 16.67
N ALA A 810 55.30 -23.87 16.11
CA ALA A 810 56.54 -24.63 16.06
C ALA A 810 56.38 -26.05 15.45
N ASP A 811 57.05 -26.19 14.32
CA ASP A 811 57.76 -27.38 13.84
C ASP A 811 57.03 -28.33 12.85
N GLY A 812 57.83 -28.84 11.91
CA GLY A 812 57.54 -30.12 11.25
C GLY A 812 57.22 -30.13 9.76
N GLY A 813 58.16 -29.69 8.93
CA GLY A 813 58.72 -30.52 7.84
C GLY A 813 57.89 -30.85 6.57
N GLY A 814 58.56 -30.77 5.42
CA GLY A 814 58.50 -31.89 4.48
C GLY A 814 58.13 -31.59 3.03
N ALA A 815 59.12 -31.12 2.28
CA ALA A 815 59.56 -31.68 0.99
C ALA A 815 58.72 -31.54 -0.29
N GLY A 816 59.41 -31.00 -1.32
CA GLY A 816 59.28 -31.38 -2.73
C GLY A 816 58.48 -30.37 -3.57
N GLY A 817 59.03 -29.67 -4.56
CA GLY A 817 60.29 -29.82 -5.27
C GLY A 817 60.02 -29.55 -6.76
N ALA A 818 60.89 -28.73 -7.37
CA ALA A 818 61.07 -28.51 -8.81
C ALA A 818 59.92 -27.85 -9.58
N GLY A 819 60.13 -26.91 -10.50
CA GLY A 819 61.34 -26.32 -11.08
C GLY A 819 60.85 -25.24 -12.07
N GLY A 820 61.52 -24.09 -12.09
CA GLY A 820 62.28 -23.58 -13.26
C GLY A 820 61.39 -23.14 -14.45
N ALA A 821 61.71 -22.14 -15.23
CA ALA A 821 62.72 -21.09 -15.27
C ALA A 821 62.31 -20.23 -16.48
N ASP A 822 62.76 -18.97 -16.50
CA ASP A 822 62.89 -18.09 -17.67
C ASP A 822 61.60 -17.60 -18.34
N GLY A 823 61.45 -16.32 -18.68
CA GLY A 823 62.39 -15.22 -18.60
C GLY A 823 61.89 -14.08 -19.49
N GLY A 824 61.95 -12.86 -18.96
CA GLY A 824 62.29 -11.65 -19.71
C GLY A 824 61.22 -11.01 -20.60
N GLY A 825 60.72 -9.86 -20.14
CA GLY A 825 60.97 -8.62 -20.89
C GLY A 825 59.78 -7.89 -21.50
N GLY A 826 59.19 -7.00 -20.69
CA GLY A 826 59.08 -5.57 -21.02
C GLY A 826 58.04 -5.11 -22.04
N GLY A 827 57.02 -4.41 -21.55
CA GLY A 827 56.16 -3.52 -22.36
C GLY A 827 54.88 -3.18 -21.62
N GLY A 828 54.77 -1.95 -21.12
CA GLY A 828 53.73 -1.49 -20.21
C GLY A 828 52.30 -1.68 -20.73
N VAL A 829 51.42 -2.09 -19.82
CA VAL A 829 49.97 -1.98 -19.96
C VAL A 829 49.43 -1.32 -18.70
N GLU A 830 48.88 -0.14 -18.92
CA GLU A 830 47.96 0.57 -18.03
C GLU A 830 46.69 -0.32 -17.91
N CYS A 831 46.49 -0.94 -16.75
CA CYS A 831 45.30 -1.75 -16.47
C CYS A 831 44.39 -1.04 -15.47
N ASP A 832 43.22 -0.69 -16.01
CA ASP A 832 41.88 -0.52 -15.43
C ASP A 832 41.70 -0.76 -13.90
N PRO A 833 41.16 0.21 -13.12
CA PRO A 833 40.92 0.06 -11.68
C PRO A 833 39.78 -0.89 -11.26
N ILE A 834 39.17 -1.67 -12.15
CA ILE A 834 38.00 -2.52 -11.83
C ILE A 834 38.37 -4.01 -11.72
N GLN A 835 39.35 -4.36 -10.88
CA GLN A 835 39.59 -5.75 -10.47
C GLN A 835 40.24 -5.88 -9.08
N LEU A 836 39.71 -5.21 -8.06
CA LEU A 836 40.09 -5.45 -6.66
C LEU A 836 38.95 -5.00 -5.71
N ALA A 837 37.91 -5.83 -5.60
CA ALA A 837 36.93 -5.76 -4.50
C ALA A 837 36.21 -7.11 -4.26
N ILE A 838 36.92 -8.22 -4.46
CA ILE A 838 36.52 -9.54 -3.99
C ILE A 838 37.74 -10.07 -3.22
N PHE A 839 37.56 -10.36 -1.93
CA PHE A 839 38.57 -10.72 -0.90
C PHE A 839 39.14 -9.58 -0.04
N SER A 840 38.29 -9.07 0.86
CA SER A 840 38.66 -8.46 2.15
C SER A 840 37.44 -8.61 3.06
N HIS A 841 37.27 -9.67 3.84
CA HIS A 841 37.81 -9.91 5.20
C HIS A 841 37.26 -11.29 5.63
N ARG A 842 37.93 -12.24 6.32
CA ARG A 842 38.90 -12.14 7.42
C ARG A 842 38.72 -10.96 8.34
#